data_AF-A0A1J7G707-F1
#
_entry.id   AF-A0A1J7G707-F1
#
_cell.length_a   1.000
_cell.length_b   1.000
_cell.length_c   1.000
_cell.angle_alpha   90.00
_cell.angle_beta   90.00
_cell.angle_gamma   90.00
#
_symmetry.space_group_name_H-M   'P 1'
#
loop_
_entity.id
_entity.type
_entity.pdbx_description
1 polymer ?
#
loop_
_entity_poly.entity_id
_entity_poly.type
_entity_poly.pdbx_seq_one_letter_code
_entity_poly.pdbx_strand_id
1 'polypeptide(L)'
;MGLMRLPTAVTTLSPLCAPLSRRRNVSSSSMRCRCQVGNPVRGTSILVVGGTGTLGRQIVRRGLDEGYDVRCLVRPRPAPADFLRDWGATVVNADLTKPESIPATLVGIHTIIDCATGRPEEPINTVDWQGKVALIQCAKAMGIQNYVFYSIHNCDKHPEVPLMEIKYCTEKFLRDSGINHFVIRLCGFMQGLIGQYAVPILEEKSVWGTDAPTRIAYMDTQDIARLTFIALRNENIINGKVLTFAGPRAWTTQEVITLCERLAGQDANVTTVPVSILRLTRQLTRFFEWTNDVADRLAFSEVLTSDTVFSVPMAETYNLLGVDSKDIVTLEKKMKMRVIVLLSVLISISVESCLGEQCGRQAGGAVCPGGLCCSQFGWCGSTIEYCGTGCQSQCSGSGGGGGDIGSIISRDNFNQILKHRDDAACPAKGFYTYDAFISAAKSFPNFASTGDTTTRKREIAAFLAQTSHETTGGWPSAPDGPYSWGYCFVRERNPSAYCEPSTQFPCAPGKQYYGRGPIQISWNYNYGQCGKAIGVDLLNNPDLVASDPLISFKTAIWFWMTPQSPKPSCHDVITGRWNPSDSDRAAGRLPGYGTVTNIINGGLECGIGQDSRVQDRIGFYKRYCDLLGIPYGTNLDCSSQRPFGSALDTM
;
A
#
# COMPACT_ATOMS: atom_id res chain seq x y z
N MET A 1 32.47 52.53 46.19
CA MET A 1 32.29 51.27 46.95
C MET A 1 30.79 51.08 47.18
N GLY A 2 30.21 49.95 46.78
CA GLY A 2 28.83 49.59 47.13
C GLY A 2 28.00 49.08 45.96
N LEU A 3 27.92 47.76 45.85
CA LEU A 3 27.15 46.94 44.90
C LEU A 3 25.69 46.72 45.35
N MET A 4 24.84 46.31 44.39
CA MET A 4 23.63 45.44 44.50
C MET A 4 22.34 46.05 45.08
N ARG A 5 21.12 45.77 44.60
CA ARG A 5 20.52 44.63 43.86
C ARG A 5 19.23 45.08 43.13
N LEU A 6 19.00 44.57 41.92
CA LEU A 6 17.69 44.53 41.24
C LEU A 6 16.97 43.20 41.56
N PRO A 7 15.63 43.16 41.66
CA PRO A 7 14.90 41.93 41.98
C PRO A 7 14.80 41.00 40.78
N THR A 8 14.90 39.70 41.07
CA THR A 8 14.79 38.54 40.19
C THR A 8 13.42 38.43 39.53
N ALA A 9 13.41 38.29 38.20
CA ALA A 9 12.21 37.99 37.41
C ALA A 9 11.75 36.54 37.66
N VAL A 10 10.52 36.39 38.13
CA VAL A 10 9.79 35.12 38.21
C VAL A 10 9.30 34.77 36.80
N THR A 11 9.72 33.62 36.30
CA THR A 11 9.31 33.06 35.00
C THR A 11 7.85 32.62 35.09
N THR A 12 6.93 33.36 34.48
CA THR A 12 5.51 33.00 34.37
C THR A 12 5.33 31.87 33.35
N LEU A 13 4.70 30.77 33.77
CA LEU A 13 4.34 29.59 32.97
C LEU A 13 3.28 29.93 31.90
N SER A 14 3.43 29.37 30.68
CA SER A 14 2.37 29.33 29.65
C SER A 14 1.08 28.69 30.17
N PRO A 15 -0.11 29.18 29.77
CA PRO A 15 -1.41 28.67 30.25
C PRO A 15 -1.70 27.20 29.87
N LEU A 16 -1.03 26.66 28.86
CA LEU A 16 -1.13 25.25 28.44
C LEU A 16 -0.53 24.25 29.44
N CYS A 17 0.51 24.67 30.18
CA CYS A 17 1.25 23.81 31.11
C CYS A 17 0.83 24.03 32.59
N ALA A 18 -0.24 24.78 32.84
CA ALA A 18 -0.75 25.02 34.19
C ALA A 18 -1.51 23.78 34.71
N PRO A 19 -1.26 23.32 35.95
CA PRO A 19 -2.02 22.22 36.53
C PRO A 19 -3.50 22.64 36.65
N LEU A 20 -4.42 21.80 36.14
CA LEU A 20 -5.86 21.97 36.32
C LEU A 20 -6.22 21.84 37.81
N SER A 21 -6.07 22.93 38.57
CA SER A 21 -6.55 23.00 39.95
C SER A 21 -8.03 23.36 39.96
N ARG A 22 -8.91 22.36 40.05
CA ARG A 22 -10.29 22.54 40.54
C ARG A 22 -10.75 21.28 41.24
N ARG A 23 -10.43 21.18 42.54
CA ARG A 23 -11.16 20.30 43.46
C ARG A 23 -12.59 20.83 43.60
N ARG A 24 -13.58 20.07 43.12
CA ARG A 24 -14.95 20.14 43.65
C ARG A 24 -15.11 18.99 44.64
N ASN A 25 -15.19 19.32 45.92
CA ASN A 25 -15.58 18.37 46.96
C ASN A 25 -17.02 17.93 46.70
N VAL A 26 -17.21 16.67 46.30
CA VAL A 26 -18.50 15.99 46.38
C VAL A 26 -18.39 15.01 47.54
N SER A 27 -19.14 15.27 48.61
CA SER A 27 -19.31 14.33 49.72
C SER A 27 -20.03 13.09 49.19
N SER A 28 -19.36 11.94 49.22
CA SER A 28 -19.98 10.64 48.99
C SER A 28 -19.74 9.75 50.20
N SER A 29 -20.83 9.13 50.68
CA SER A 29 -20.85 8.20 51.80
C SER A 29 -19.91 7.03 51.54
N SER A 30 -19.02 6.75 52.48
CA SER A 30 -18.06 5.65 52.38
C SER A 30 -18.75 4.29 52.53
N MET A 31 -19.12 3.66 51.41
CA MET A 31 -19.20 2.20 51.33
C MET A 31 -17.81 1.70 50.93
N ARG A 32 -17.03 1.22 51.91
CA ARG A 32 -15.78 0.50 51.65
C ARG A 32 -16.12 -0.85 51.04
N CYS A 33 -16.33 -0.88 49.73
CA CYS A 33 -16.24 -2.12 48.97
C CYS A 33 -14.76 -2.50 48.99
N ARG A 34 -14.39 -3.59 49.66
CA ARG A 34 -13.05 -4.18 49.52
C ARG A 34 -12.92 -4.58 48.06
N CYS A 35 -12.23 -3.77 47.25
CA CYS A 35 -11.79 -4.21 45.93
C CYS A 35 -10.94 -5.47 46.15
N GLN A 36 -11.47 -6.62 45.74
CA GLN A 36 -10.66 -7.80 45.56
C GLN A 36 -9.51 -7.43 44.63
N VAL A 37 -8.29 -7.79 45.02
CA VAL A 37 -7.11 -7.65 44.17
C VAL A 37 -7.42 -8.40 42.88
N GLY A 38 -7.61 -7.66 41.79
CA GLY A 38 -7.89 -8.25 40.49
C GLY A 38 -6.76 -9.21 40.10
N ASN A 39 -7.07 -10.19 39.25
CA ASN A 39 -6.05 -11.12 38.74
C ASN A 39 -4.85 -10.33 38.19
N PRO A 40 -3.60 -10.72 38.52
CA PRO A 40 -2.42 -10.03 38.03
C PRO A 40 -2.41 -10.04 36.50
N VAL A 41 -2.30 -8.86 35.91
CA VAL A 41 -2.21 -8.70 34.45
C VAL A 41 -0.84 -9.19 33.99
N ARG A 42 -0.79 -9.92 32.88
CA ARG A 42 0.47 -10.42 32.32
C ARG A 42 1.33 -9.26 31.83
N GLY A 43 2.61 -9.22 32.23
CA GLY A 43 3.58 -8.21 31.74
C GLY A 43 3.77 -8.19 30.21
N THR A 44 3.31 -9.25 29.53
CA THR A 44 3.34 -9.37 28.07
C THR A 44 2.12 -8.80 27.37
N SER A 45 1.09 -8.35 28.08
CA SER A 45 -0.13 -7.76 27.48
C SER A 45 0.05 -6.26 27.27
N ILE A 46 0.15 -5.83 26.00
CA ILE A 46 0.47 -4.45 25.65
C ILE A 46 -0.62 -3.80 24.80
N LEU A 47 -0.87 -2.51 25.01
CA LEU A 47 -1.68 -1.68 24.12
C LEU A 47 -0.77 -0.75 23.33
N VAL A 48 -0.80 -0.88 22.00
CA VAL A 48 -0.17 0.07 21.09
C VAL A 48 -1.20 1.08 20.61
N VAL A 49 -0.96 2.35 20.93
CA VAL A 49 -1.77 3.47 20.43
C VAL A 49 -1.05 4.07 19.23
N GLY A 50 -1.74 4.19 18.09
CA GLY A 50 -1.12 4.59 16.83
C GLY A 50 -0.46 3.46 16.05
N GLY A 51 -0.91 2.20 16.25
CA GLY A 51 -0.35 1.00 15.61
C GLY A 51 -0.38 0.96 14.07
N THR A 52 -1.17 1.84 13.43
CA THR A 52 -1.20 1.97 11.96
C THR A 52 -0.16 2.95 11.40
N GLY A 53 0.51 3.72 12.26
CA GLY A 53 1.51 4.72 11.88
C GLY A 53 2.90 4.15 11.58
N THR A 54 3.81 5.00 11.13
CA THR A 54 5.17 4.61 10.70
C THR A 54 5.96 3.85 11.76
N LEU A 55 6.02 4.38 12.98
CA LEU A 55 6.67 3.73 14.12
C LEU A 55 5.77 2.64 14.73
N GLY A 56 4.48 2.94 14.92
CA GLY A 56 3.52 2.01 15.54
C GLY A 56 3.48 0.64 14.87
N ARG A 57 3.56 0.58 13.53
CA ARG A 57 3.63 -0.71 12.82
C ARG A 57 4.85 -1.54 13.19
N GLN A 58 6.01 -0.91 13.37
CA GLN A 58 7.24 -1.62 13.76
C GLN A 58 7.17 -2.08 15.22
N ILE A 59 6.55 -1.29 16.09
CA ILE A 59 6.29 -1.68 17.49
C ILE A 59 5.36 -2.89 17.57
N VAL A 60 4.26 -2.87 16.83
CA VAL A 60 3.32 -4.01 16.79
C VAL A 60 4.04 -5.26 16.28
N ARG A 61 4.73 -5.15 15.14
CA ARG A 61 5.41 -6.29 14.54
C ARG A 61 6.47 -6.87 15.47
N ARG A 62 7.31 -6.00 16.06
CA ARG A 62 8.36 -6.41 16.99
C ARG A 62 7.79 -7.04 18.25
N GLY A 63 6.71 -6.48 18.81
CA GLY A 63 6.06 -7.04 19.98
C GLY A 63 5.54 -8.45 19.73
N LEU A 64 4.86 -8.67 18.60
CA LEU A 64 4.39 -9.99 18.20
C LEU A 64 5.55 -10.97 17.97
N ASP A 65 6.59 -10.56 17.25
CA ASP A 65 7.77 -11.40 17.00
C ASP A 65 8.52 -11.76 18.31
N GLU A 66 8.44 -10.92 19.36
CA GLU A 66 8.98 -11.19 20.69
C GLU A 66 7.99 -11.91 21.64
N GLY A 67 6.79 -12.28 21.15
CA GLY A 67 5.80 -13.08 21.90
C GLY A 67 4.88 -12.28 22.84
N TYR A 68 4.78 -10.96 22.68
CA TYR A 68 3.82 -10.14 23.41
C TYR A 68 2.40 -10.34 22.88
N ASP A 69 1.40 -10.24 23.77
CA ASP A 69 -0.01 -10.13 23.38
C ASP A 69 -0.30 -8.66 23.06
N VAL A 70 -0.32 -8.36 21.75
CA VAL A 70 -0.41 -7.00 21.26
C VAL A 70 -1.85 -6.63 20.94
N ARG A 71 -2.38 -5.65 21.67
CA ARG A 71 -3.63 -4.97 21.34
C ARG A 71 -3.33 -3.64 20.66
N CYS A 72 -4.11 -3.29 19.64
CA CYS A 72 -3.99 -2.02 18.93
C CYS A 72 -5.27 -1.20 19.09
N LEU A 73 -5.12 0.04 19.55
CA LEU A 73 -6.16 1.05 19.48
C LEU A 73 -6.21 1.60 18.06
N VAL A 74 -7.34 1.41 17.37
CA VAL A 74 -7.52 1.86 15.99
C VAL A 74 -8.80 2.68 15.86
N ARG A 75 -8.72 3.82 15.18
CA ARG A 75 -9.89 4.64 14.86
C ARG A 75 -10.83 3.89 13.91
N PRO A 76 -12.17 3.95 14.10
CA PRO A 76 -13.11 3.46 13.11
C PRO A 76 -12.85 4.13 11.76
N ARG A 77 -12.62 3.35 10.71
CA ARG A 77 -12.29 3.87 9.38
C ARG A 77 -12.86 2.96 8.28
N PRO A 78 -13.14 3.49 7.07
CA PRO A 78 -13.73 2.71 5.98
C PRO A 78 -12.91 1.49 5.55
N ALA A 79 -11.57 1.60 5.59
CA ALA A 79 -10.65 0.48 5.37
C ALA A 79 -10.15 -0.05 6.73
N PRO A 80 -10.60 -1.21 7.23
CA PRO A 80 -10.21 -1.68 8.55
C PRO A 80 -8.69 -1.92 8.64
N ALA A 81 -8.13 -1.89 9.84
CA ALA A 81 -6.71 -2.24 10.03
C ALA A 81 -6.49 -3.76 10.08
N ASP A 82 -7.05 -4.49 9.10
CA ASP A 82 -7.07 -5.95 9.10
C ASP A 82 -5.66 -6.55 9.04
N PHE A 83 -4.71 -5.88 8.39
CA PHE A 83 -3.29 -6.32 8.40
C PHE A 83 -2.70 -6.47 9.81
N LEU A 84 -3.19 -5.71 10.81
CA LEU A 84 -2.77 -5.88 12.20
C LEU A 84 -3.31 -7.19 12.79
N ARG A 85 -4.55 -7.56 12.42
CA ARG A 85 -5.15 -8.85 12.80
C ARG A 85 -4.45 -10.01 12.10
N ASP A 86 -4.10 -9.84 10.83
CA ASP A 86 -3.35 -10.84 10.05
C ASP A 86 -1.97 -11.13 10.64
N TRP A 87 -1.34 -10.12 11.26
CA TRP A 87 -0.10 -10.32 12.02
C TRP A 87 -0.31 -11.01 13.38
N GLY A 88 -1.55 -11.10 13.86
CA GLY A 88 -1.91 -11.69 15.15
C GLY A 88 -2.21 -10.68 16.26
N ALA A 89 -2.29 -9.38 15.98
CA ALA A 89 -2.68 -8.38 16.98
C ALA A 89 -4.20 -8.31 17.18
N THR A 90 -4.63 -8.08 18.43
CA THR A 90 -6.02 -7.78 18.74
C THR A 90 -6.33 -6.32 18.39
N VAL A 91 -7.30 -6.06 17.54
CA VAL A 91 -7.69 -4.68 17.18
C VAL A 91 -8.96 -4.27 17.91
N VAL A 92 -8.90 -3.14 18.63
CA VAL A 92 -10.05 -2.54 19.31
C VAL A 92 -10.32 -1.15 18.77
N ASN A 93 -11.58 -0.90 18.43
CA ASN A 93 -12.02 0.38 17.90
C ASN A 93 -12.14 1.41 19.02
N ALA A 94 -11.35 2.48 18.96
CA ALA A 94 -11.50 3.68 19.80
C ALA A 94 -10.82 4.89 19.14
N ASP A 95 -11.13 6.07 19.63
CA ASP A 95 -10.63 7.33 19.10
C ASP A 95 -10.16 8.24 20.25
N LEU A 96 -8.92 8.74 20.17
CA LEU A 96 -8.38 9.67 21.17
C LEU A 96 -9.14 11.01 21.20
N THR A 97 -9.84 11.37 20.12
CA THR A 97 -10.73 12.54 20.09
C THR A 97 -12.04 12.31 20.84
N LYS A 98 -12.35 11.05 21.22
CA LYS A 98 -13.55 10.63 21.96
C LYS A 98 -13.14 9.90 23.24
N PRO A 99 -12.82 10.62 24.33
CA PRO A 99 -12.32 10.05 25.58
C PRO A 99 -13.15 8.86 26.12
N GLU A 100 -14.46 8.89 25.92
CA GLU A 100 -15.41 7.85 26.32
C GLU A 100 -15.14 6.48 25.64
N SER A 101 -14.44 6.45 24.51
CA SER A 101 -14.11 5.23 23.78
C SER A 101 -12.83 4.52 24.29
N ILE A 102 -12.01 5.20 25.09
CA ILE A 102 -10.70 4.72 25.54
C ILE A 102 -10.79 3.55 26.55
N PRO A 103 -11.66 3.58 27.59
CA PRO A 103 -11.59 2.60 28.70
C PRO A 103 -11.68 1.14 28.27
N ALA A 104 -12.49 0.82 27.27
CA ALA A 104 -12.65 -0.55 26.76
C ALA A 104 -11.34 -1.14 26.21
N THR A 105 -10.45 -0.29 25.71
CA THR A 105 -9.16 -0.73 25.13
C THR A 105 -8.14 -1.17 26.18
N LEU A 106 -8.30 -0.71 27.42
CA LEU A 106 -7.32 -0.85 28.51
C LEU A 106 -7.56 -2.09 29.39
N VAL A 107 -8.67 -2.81 29.20
CA VAL A 107 -9.02 -3.98 30.03
C VAL A 107 -7.98 -5.09 29.88
N GLY A 108 -7.31 -5.45 30.98
CA GLY A 108 -6.28 -6.49 30.98
C GLY A 108 -4.98 -6.10 30.25
N ILE A 109 -4.69 -4.80 30.13
CA ILE A 109 -3.43 -4.29 29.59
C ILE A 109 -2.46 -3.98 30.73
N HIS A 110 -1.20 -4.39 30.56
CA HIS A 110 -0.12 -4.09 31.49
C HIS A 110 0.65 -2.83 31.08
N THR A 111 1.03 -2.75 29.80
CA THR A 111 1.87 -1.66 29.27
C THR A 111 1.16 -0.94 28.13
N ILE A 112 1.14 0.39 28.18
CA ILE A 112 0.74 1.22 27.03
C ILE A 112 2.02 1.68 26.30
N ILE A 113 2.06 1.50 24.97
CA ILE A 113 3.07 2.10 24.11
C ILE A 113 2.38 3.10 23.19
N ASP A 114 2.55 4.38 23.50
CA ASP A 114 1.87 5.47 22.82
C ASP A 114 2.71 6.07 21.69
N CYS A 115 2.44 5.63 20.46
CA CYS A 115 3.05 6.11 19.23
C CYS A 115 2.18 7.12 18.48
N ALA A 116 1.03 7.54 19.03
CA ALA A 116 0.08 8.35 18.28
C ALA A 116 0.47 9.83 18.25
N THR A 117 0.27 10.44 17.08
CA THR A 117 0.32 11.88 16.83
C THR A 117 -0.84 12.20 15.89
N GLY A 118 -1.47 13.36 16.06
CA GLY A 118 -2.54 13.85 15.19
C GLY A 118 -2.07 13.96 13.74
N ARG A 119 -3.00 13.79 12.79
CA ARG A 119 -2.67 13.98 11.38
C ARG A 119 -2.49 15.46 11.06
N PRO A 120 -1.83 15.79 9.94
CA PRO A 120 -1.93 17.12 9.33
C PRO A 120 -3.41 17.48 9.02
N GLU A 121 -4.34 16.56 9.10
CA GLU A 121 -5.78 16.79 9.04
C GLU A 121 -6.34 17.75 10.08
N GLU A 122 -5.77 17.61 11.27
CA GLU A 122 -6.51 17.66 12.52
C GLU A 122 -5.96 18.78 13.41
N PRO A 123 -6.82 19.42 14.24
CA PRO A 123 -6.35 20.39 15.21
C PRO A 123 -5.34 19.73 16.16
N ILE A 124 -4.16 20.34 16.28
CA ILE A 124 -3.02 19.75 17.00
C ILE A 124 -3.34 19.43 18.46
N ASN A 125 -4.17 20.26 19.09
CA ASN A 125 -4.54 20.15 20.49
C ASN A 125 -5.45 18.93 20.79
N THR A 126 -6.32 18.54 19.86
CA THR A 126 -7.36 17.55 20.11
C THR A 126 -6.76 16.16 20.35
N VAL A 127 -5.86 15.72 19.47
CA VAL A 127 -5.24 14.40 19.57
C VAL A 127 -4.00 14.42 20.45
N ASP A 128 -3.09 15.40 20.26
CA ASP A 128 -1.79 15.40 20.92
C ASP A 128 -1.81 15.96 22.35
N TRP A 129 -2.86 16.66 22.76
CA TRP A 129 -3.01 17.10 24.15
C TRP A 129 -4.24 16.49 24.83
N GLN A 130 -5.45 16.85 24.39
CA GLN A 130 -6.69 16.42 25.07
C GLN A 130 -6.82 14.90 25.10
N GLY A 131 -6.58 14.24 23.96
CA GLY A 131 -6.58 12.78 23.86
C GLY A 131 -5.50 12.11 24.70
N LYS A 132 -4.31 12.72 24.83
CA LYS A 132 -3.22 12.20 25.67
C LYS A 132 -3.53 12.33 27.15
N VAL A 133 -4.03 13.49 27.57
CA VAL A 133 -4.47 13.72 28.95
C VAL A 133 -5.54 12.70 29.33
N ALA A 134 -6.54 12.48 28.48
CA ALA A 134 -7.58 11.48 28.69
C ALA A 134 -6.99 10.07 28.79
N LEU A 135 -6.11 9.67 27.87
CA LEU A 135 -5.47 8.35 27.88
C LEU A 135 -4.66 8.11 29.16
N ILE A 136 -3.85 9.09 29.60
CA ILE A 136 -3.03 9.00 30.82
C ILE A 136 -3.92 8.95 32.07
N GLN A 137 -4.98 9.74 32.13
CA GLN A 137 -5.95 9.70 33.24
C GLN A 137 -6.67 8.35 33.31
N CYS A 138 -7.12 7.81 32.17
CA CYS A 138 -7.73 6.48 32.10
C CYS A 138 -6.72 5.39 32.51
N ALA A 139 -5.47 5.48 32.05
CA ALA A 139 -4.41 4.54 32.41
C ALA A 139 -4.17 4.53 33.92
N LYS A 140 -4.11 5.70 34.56
CA LYS A 140 -4.00 5.84 36.01
C LYS A 140 -5.22 5.24 36.73
N ALA A 141 -6.43 5.55 36.28
CA ALA A 141 -7.67 5.08 36.88
C ALA A 141 -7.82 3.55 36.78
N MET A 142 -7.31 2.95 35.70
CA MET A 142 -7.35 1.50 35.46
C MET A 142 -6.14 0.75 36.03
N GLY A 143 -5.20 1.45 36.66
CA GLY A 143 -4.04 0.84 37.30
C GLY A 143 -3.05 0.20 36.33
N ILE A 144 -2.85 0.81 35.16
CA ILE A 144 -1.83 0.38 34.19
C ILE A 144 -0.44 0.42 34.83
N GLN A 145 0.35 -0.63 34.62
CA GLN A 145 1.63 -0.83 35.30
C GLN A 145 2.77 -0.06 34.66
N ASN A 146 2.76 0.13 33.34
CA ASN A 146 3.83 0.83 32.63
C ASN A 146 3.32 1.64 31.42
N TYR A 147 3.98 2.77 31.13
CA TYR A 147 3.62 3.67 30.03
C TYR A 147 4.87 4.13 29.26
N VAL A 148 4.89 3.90 27.95
CA VAL A 148 5.96 4.34 27.05
C VAL A 148 5.43 5.46 26.16
N PHE A 149 6.07 6.63 26.22
CA PHE A 149 5.67 7.79 25.42
C PHE A 149 6.78 8.22 24.46
N TYR A 150 6.43 8.49 23.21
CA TYR A 150 7.35 9.08 22.24
C TYR A 150 7.19 10.59 22.15
N SER A 151 8.31 11.29 22.30
CA SER A 151 8.42 12.74 22.25
C SER A 151 9.46 13.18 21.23
N ILE A 152 9.69 14.47 21.11
CA ILE A 152 10.60 15.07 20.13
C ILE A 152 11.84 15.59 20.85
N HIS A 153 13.01 15.36 20.26
CA HIS A 153 14.25 15.90 20.80
C HIS A 153 14.21 17.44 20.87
N ASN A 154 14.74 18.03 21.95
CA ASN A 154 14.70 19.47 22.25
C ASN A 154 13.30 20.11 22.32
N CYS A 155 12.22 19.34 22.52
CA CYS A 155 10.87 19.90 22.63
C CYS A 155 10.73 20.95 23.76
N ASP A 156 11.52 20.82 24.83
CA ASP A 156 11.60 21.75 25.96
C ASP A 156 12.28 23.09 25.63
N LYS A 157 13.05 23.15 24.54
CA LYS A 157 13.78 24.35 24.10
C LYS A 157 13.01 25.19 23.10
N HIS A 158 11.88 24.68 22.60
CA HIS A 158 11.09 25.30 21.53
C HIS A 158 9.61 25.49 21.94
N PRO A 159 9.31 26.19 23.05
CA PRO A 159 7.93 26.42 23.48
C PRO A 159 7.11 27.24 22.47
N GLU A 160 7.77 27.98 21.57
CA GLU A 160 7.14 28.73 20.49
C GLU A 160 6.53 27.85 19.38
N VAL A 161 6.85 26.55 19.37
CA VAL A 161 6.31 25.58 18.41
C VAL A 161 5.23 24.74 19.12
N PRO A 162 3.95 24.86 18.74
CA PRO A 162 2.84 24.22 19.47
C PRO A 162 3.02 22.71 19.70
N LEU A 163 3.50 21.97 18.68
CA LEU A 163 3.74 20.53 18.84
C LEU A 163 4.84 20.23 19.87
N MET A 164 5.91 21.02 19.88
CA MET A 164 7.02 20.84 20.82
C MET A 164 6.56 21.15 22.25
N GLU A 165 5.82 22.25 22.43
CA GLU A 165 5.22 22.60 23.72
C GLU A 165 4.27 21.50 24.22
N ILE A 166 3.37 21.00 23.36
CA ILE A 166 2.42 19.93 23.71
C ILE A 166 3.15 18.65 24.11
N LYS A 167 4.17 18.22 23.35
CA LYS A 167 4.95 17.02 23.70
C LYS A 167 5.65 17.22 25.05
N TYR A 168 6.26 18.37 25.30
CA TYR A 168 6.89 18.68 26.58
C TYR A 168 5.89 18.74 27.74
N CYS A 169 4.73 19.38 27.58
CA CYS A 169 3.68 19.38 28.60
C CYS A 169 3.12 17.96 28.84
N THR A 170 3.06 17.11 27.82
CA THR A 170 2.64 15.70 27.97
C THR A 170 3.66 14.89 28.77
N GLU A 171 4.97 15.11 28.56
CA GLU A 171 6.02 14.51 29.41
C GLU A 171 5.84 14.89 30.88
N LYS A 172 5.56 16.17 31.17
CA LYS A 172 5.30 16.63 32.54
C LYS A 172 4.05 15.98 33.12
N PHE A 173 2.96 15.96 32.36
CA PHE A 173 1.69 15.40 32.81
C PHE A 173 1.80 13.90 33.10
N LEU A 174 2.52 13.15 32.26
CA LEU A 174 2.79 11.73 32.49
C LEU A 174 3.63 11.52 33.76
N ARG A 175 4.66 12.34 33.97
CA ARG A 175 5.46 12.29 35.20
C ARG A 175 4.63 12.56 36.45
N ASP A 176 3.80 13.59 36.42
CA ASP A 176 2.95 13.99 37.55
C ASP A 176 1.79 13.01 37.78
N SER A 177 1.48 12.15 36.79
CA SER A 177 0.46 11.10 36.92
C SER A 177 0.85 10.03 37.96
N GLY A 178 2.16 9.78 38.15
CA GLY A 178 2.68 8.76 39.04
C GLY A 178 2.61 7.32 38.50
N ILE A 179 2.22 7.12 37.23
CA ILE A 179 2.32 5.82 36.55
C ILE A 179 3.81 5.55 36.29
N ASN A 180 4.29 4.30 36.43
CA ASN A 180 5.64 3.98 35.96
C ASN A 180 5.71 4.22 34.46
N HIS A 181 6.76 4.91 34.02
CA HIS A 181 6.86 5.31 32.63
C HIS A 181 8.30 5.56 32.23
N PHE A 182 8.54 5.60 30.93
CA PHE A 182 9.73 6.22 30.37
C PHE A 182 9.39 6.90 29.06
N VAL A 183 10.13 7.96 28.75
CA VAL A 183 9.93 8.75 27.55
C VAL A 183 11.08 8.49 26.59
N ILE A 184 10.77 8.33 25.31
CA ILE A 184 11.76 8.26 24.24
C ILE A 184 11.61 9.52 23.37
N ARG A 185 12.59 10.41 23.42
CA ARG A 185 12.70 11.55 22.50
C ARG A 185 13.41 11.13 21.22
N LEU A 186 12.88 11.57 20.09
CA LEU A 186 13.37 11.19 18.76
C LEU A 186 13.85 12.41 17.98
N CYS A 187 14.95 12.26 17.23
CA CYS A 187 15.45 13.31 16.33
C CYS A 187 14.74 13.29 14.97
N GLY A 188 14.50 12.12 14.40
CA GLY A 188 13.80 11.97 13.11
C GLY A 188 13.77 10.52 12.61
N PHE A 189 12.87 10.21 11.69
CA PHE A 189 12.74 8.88 11.09
C PHE A 189 13.38 8.81 9.70
N MET A 190 14.16 7.76 9.44
CA MET A 190 14.69 7.50 8.10
C MET A 190 13.58 7.23 7.06
N GLN A 191 12.46 6.65 7.50
CA GLN A 191 11.34 6.24 6.66
C GLN A 191 10.69 7.41 5.91
N GLY A 192 10.68 8.62 6.49
CA GLY A 192 10.17 9.81 5.81
C GLY A 192 11.05 10.21 4.62
N LEU A 193 12.37 10.15 4.79
CA LEU A 193 13.35 10.50 3.76
C LEU A 193 13.27 9.59 2.53
N ILE A 194 12.98 8.31 2.74
CA ILE A 194 12.84 7.35 1.63
C ILE A 194 11.70 7.75 0.70
N GLY A 195 10.52 8.07 1.25
CA GLY A 195 9.36 8.47 0.44
C GLY A 195 9.50 9.86 -0.17
N GLN A 196 10.22 10.76 0.51
CA GLN A 196 10.37 12.15 0.09
C GLN A 196 11.48 12.37 -0.95
N TYR A 197 12.57 11.60 -0.88
CA TYR A 197 13.75 11.80 -1.72
C TYR A 197 14.09 10.56 -2.53
N ALA A 198 14.30 9.41 -1.88
CA ALA A 198 14.82 8.23 -2.57
C ALA A 198 13.88 7.69 -3.66
N VAL A 199 12.57 7.63 -3.40
CA VAL A 199 11.60 7.15 -4.40
C VAL A 199 11.44 8.14 -5.57
N PRO A 200 11.18 9.44 -5.36
CA PRO A 200 11.09 10.40 -6.47
C PRO A 200 12.36 10.48 -7.33
N ILE A 201 13.55 10.42 -6.72
CA ILE A 201 14.82 10.46 -7.46
C ILE A 201 14.96 9.23 -8.36
N LEU A 202 14.60 8.03 -7.87
CA LEU A 202 14.59 6.81 -8.69
C LEU A 202 13.50 6.80 -9.77
N GLU A 203 12.46 7.62 -9.63
CA GLU A 203 11.37 7.77 -10.59
C GLU A 203 11.55 8.98 -11.52
N GLU A 204 12.73 9.61 -11.51
CA GLU A 204 13.06 10.83 -12.29
C GLU A 204 12.08 12.01 -12.05
N LYS A 205 11.50 12.08 -10.84
CA LYS A 205 10.61 13.16 -10.41
C LYS A 205 11.39 14.27 -9.71
N SER A 206 10.93 15.51 -9.85
CA SER A 206 11.49 16.65 -9.13
C SER A 206 11.34 16.48 -7.61
N VAL A 207 12.42 16.77 -6.88
CA VAL A 207 12.43 16.78 -5.41
C VAL A 207 12.51 18.19 -4.86
N TRP A 208 11.83 18.42 -3.75
CA TRP A 208 11.80 19.72 -3.09
C TRP A 208 12.77 19.71 -1.91
N GLY A 209 13.77 20.58 -1.97
CA GLY A 209 14.76 20.78 -0.92
C GLY A 209 14.58 22.12 -0.21
N THR A 210 15.22 22.27 0.94
CA THR A 210 15.42 23.57 1.59
C THR A 210 16.92 23.83 1.70
N ASP A 211 17.33 25.09 1.63
CA ASP A 211 18.71 25.54 1.88
C ASP A 211 19.04 25.65 3.39
N ALA A 212 18.25 24.98 4.22
CA ALA A 212 18.41 24.98 5.66
C ALA A 212 19.73 24.31 6.09
N PRO A 213 20.52 24.95 6.96
CA PRO A 213 21.73 24.36 7.53
C PRO A 213 21.47 23.33 8.64
N THR A 214 20.20 23.10 8.98
CA THR A 214 19.76 22.17 10.03
C THR A 214 20.25 20.76 9.75
N ARG A 215 20.77 20.10 10.79
CA ARG A 215 21.27 18.71 10.70
C ARG A 215 20.47 17.80 11.62
N ILE A 216 20.00 16.67 11.12
CA ILE A 216 19.15 15.74 11.87
C ILE A 216 19.74 14.34 11.85
N ALA A 217 19.89 13.74 13.04
CA ALA A 217 20.33 12.35 13.20
C ALA A 217 19.15 11.38 13.09
N TYR A 218 18.76 11.07 11.85
CA TYR A 218 17.64 10.16 11.56
C TYR A 218 17.94 8.73 11.99
N MET A 219 16.93 8.06 12.57
CA MET A 219 17.02 6.67 13.01
C MET A 219 15.96 5.79 12.34
N ASP A 220 16.28 4.52 12.11
CA ASP A 220 15.37 3.54 11.53
C ASP A 220 14.27 3.18 12.55
N THR A 221 12.99 3.24 12.17
CA THR A 221 11.90 2.82 13.04
C THR A 221 11.95 1.36 13.50
N GLN A 222 12.64 0.46 12.78
CA GLN A 222 12.89 -0.91 13.24
C GLN A 222 13.89 -0.96 14.39
N ASP A 223 14.96 -0.16 14.32
CA ASP A 223 15.92 -0.04 15.41
C ASP A 223 15.29 0.62 16.63
N ILE A 224 14.49 1.67 16.42
CA ILE A 224 13.72 2.30 17.49
C ILE A 224 12.82 1.26 18.17
N ALA A 225 12.07 0.46 17.40
CA ALA A 225 11.22 -0.58 17.97
C ALA A 225 12.03 -1.62 18.77
N ARG A 226 13.15 -2.10 18.22
CA ARG A 226 14.06 -3.01 18.93
C ARG A 226 14.57 -2.43 20.24
N LEU A 227 15.07 -1.19 20.22
CA LEU A 227 15.56 -0.50 21.43
C LEU A 227 14.45 -0.27 22.45
N THR A 228 13.22 0.01 22.01
CA THR A 228 12.06 0.15 22.92
C THR A 228 11.78 -1.13 23.68
N PHE A 229 11.82 -2.30 23.02
CA PHE A 229 11.60 -3.57 23.73
C PHE A 229 12.77 -3.97 24.63
N ILE A 230 14.01 -3.60 24.27
CA ILE A 230 15.17 -3.74 25.17
C ILE A 230 15.02 -2.83 26.40
N ALA A 231 14.56 -1.59 26.19
CA ALA A 231 14.26 -0.65 27.26
C ALA A 231 13.15 -1.23 28.16
N LEU A 232 12.06 -1.73 27.58
CA LEU A 232 10.94 -2.31 28.32
C LEU A 232 11.35 -3.48 29.21
N ARG A 233 12.25 -4.37 28.75
CA ARG A 233 12.81 -5.45 29.59
C ARG A 233 13.65 -4.95 30.76
N ASN A 234 14.21 -3.75 30.65
CA ASN A 234 15.02 -3.10 31.67
C ASN A 234 14.22 -2.03 32.44
N GLU A 235 12.89 -2.14 32.50
CA GLU A 235 12.00 -1.10 33.06
C GLU A 235 12.40 -0.61 34.46
N ASN A 236 12.91 -1.50 35.31
CA ASN A 236 13.39 -1.15 36.66
C ASN A 236 14.54 -0.13 36.64
N ILE A 237 15.36 -0.12 35.60
CA ILE A 237 16.53 0.76 35.45
C ILE A 237 16.13 2.08 34.76
N ILE A 238 15.10 2.06 33.92
CA ILE A 238 14.72 3.19 33.06
C ILE A 238 13.45 3.92 33.51
N ASN A 239 12.73 3.43 34.51
CA ASN A 239 11.54 4.07 35.03
C ASN A 239 11.83 5.54 35.43
N GLY A 240 10.95 6.45 35.01
CA GLY A 240 11.05 7.89 35.19
C GLY A 240 12.10 8.59 34.31
N LYS A 241 12.84 7.86 33.46
CA LYS A 241 13.88 8.47 32.60
C LYS A 241 13.33 8.96 31.27
N VAL A 242 13.99 9.99 30.74
CA VAL A 242 13.85 10.45 29.36
C VAL A 242 15.07 9.98 28.59
N LEU A 243 14.88 9.02 27.69
CA LEU A 243 15.89 8.58 26.75
C LEU A 243 15.79 9.42 25.48
N THR A 244 16.90 9.61 24.77
CA THR A 244 16.87 10.16 23.41
C THR A 244 17.46 9.12 22.48
N PHE A 245 16.78 8.80 21.38
CA PHE A 245 17.31 7.94 20.32
C PHE A 245 17.65 8.78 19.10
N ALA A 246 18.93 8.78 18.74
CA ALA A 246 19.49 9.48 17.60
C ALA A 246 20.21 8.51 16.67
N GLY A 247 20.16 8.81 15.36
CA GLY A 247 20.95 8.10 14.37
C GLY A 247 22.46 8.29 14.57
N PRO A 248 23.30 7.42 13.98
CA PRO A 248 24.76 7.50 14.15
C PRO A 248 25.40 8.80 13.60
N ARG A 249 24.75 9.46 12.63
CA ARG A 249 25.24 10.68 11.98
C ARG A 249 24.08 11.63 11.72
N ALA A 250 24.31 12.94 11.92
CA ALA A 250 23.36 13.98 11.56
C ALA A 250 23.54 14.43 10.10
N TRP A 251 22.44 14.64 9.39
CA TRP A 251 22.41 14.94 7.95
C TRP A 251 21.67 16.25 7.67
N THR A 252 22.17 17.04 6.73
CA THR A 252 21.38 18.09 6.08
C THR A 252 20.51 17.52 4.96
N THR A 253 19.49 18.26 4.54
CA THR A 253 18.67 17.91 3.37
C THR A 253 19.53 17.67 2.13
N GLN A 254 20.49 18.55 1.87
CA GLN A 254 21.39 18.44 0.71
C GLN A 254 22.28 17.19 0.77
N GLU A 255 22.81 16.84 1.96
CA GLU A 255 23.60 15.61 2.12
C GLU A 255 22.77 14.35 1.87
N VAL A 256 21.48 14.34 2.27
CA VAL A 256 20.56 13.23 1.99
C VAL A 256 20.28 13.13 0.49
N ILE A 257 19.99 14.24 -0.19
CA ILE A 257 19.77 14.25 -1.65
C ILE A 257 21.01 13.74 -2.38
N THR A 258 22.20 14.28 -2.04
CA THR A 258 23.49 13.86 -2.63
C THR A 258 23.76 12.37 -2.42
N LEU A 259 23.39 11.83 -1.25
CA LEU A 259 23.48 10.40 -0.97
C LEU A 259 22.54 9.59 -1.86
N CYS A 260 21.30 10.05 -2.06
CA CYS A 260 20.33 9.41 -2.94
C CYS A 260 20.78 9.43 -4.40
N GLU A 261 21.25 10.58 -4.93
CA GLU A 261 21.80 10.72 -6.28
C GLU A 261 22.95 9.73 -6.52
N ARG A 262 23.91 9.69 -5.60
CA ARG A 262 25.06 8.76 -5.67
C ARG A 262 24.63 7.30 -5.68
N LEU A 263 23.61 6.94 -4.91
CA LEU A 263 23.12 5.56 -4.83
C LEU A 263 22.26 5.17 -6.04
N ALA A 264 21.51 6.12 -6.60
CA ALA A 264 20.66 5.92 -7.78
C ALA A 264 21.44 5.95 -9.11
N GLY A 265 22.60 6.61 -9.14
CA GLY A 265 23.39 6.79 -10.36
C GLY A 265 22.80 7.82 -11.32
N GLN A 266 21.96 8.73 -10.82
CA GLN A 266 21.28 9.77 -11.59
C GLN A 266 21.23 11.08 -10.77
N ASP A 267 21.27 12.21 -11.46
CA ASP A 267 21.16 13.54 -10.85
C ASP A 267 19.69 13.89 -10.58
N ALA A 268 19.40 14.45 -9.40
CA ALA A 268 18.05 14.83 -9.04
C ALA A 268 17.72 16.23 -9.58
N ASN A 269 16.52 16.40 -10.12
CA ASN A 269 16.01 17.74 -10.42
C ASN A 269 15.50 18.38 -9.12
N VAL A 270 16.38 19.13 -8.44
CA VAL A 270 16.11 19.73 -7.13
C VAL A 270 15.55 21.15 -7.26
N THR A 271 14.33 21.35 -6.76
CA THR A 271 13.78 22.70 -6.55
C THR A 271 13.98 23.10 -5.09
N THR A 272 14.90 24.04 -4.86
CA THR A 272 15.19 24.55 -3.51
C THR A 272 14.25 25.70 -3.17
N VAL A 273 13.52 25.59 -2.07
CA VAL A 273 12.69 26.68 -1.53
C VAL A 273 13.51 27.45 -0.49
N PRO A 274 13.78 28.75 -0.69
CA PRO A 274 14.50 29.57 0.30
C PRO A 274 13.76 29.63 1.64
N VAL A 275 14.48 29.47 2.75
CA VAL A 275 13.95 29.62 4.12
C VAL A 275 13.24 30.96 4.34
N SER A 276 13.69 32.03 3.68
CA SER A 276 13.10 33.37 3.76
C SER A 276 11.65 33.41 3.27
N ILE A 277 11.31 32.64 2.23
CA ILE A 277 9.95 32.52 1.72
C ILE A 277 9.06 31.81 2.74
N LEU A 278 9.55 30.74 3.37
CA LEU A 278 8.80 30.01 4.41
C LEU A 278 8.49 30.90 5.63
N ARG A 279 9.44 31.72 6.08
CA ARG A 279 9.26 32.68 7.19
C ARG A 279 8.26 33.79 6.84
N LEU A 280 8.32 34.32 5.61
CA LEU A 280 7.39 35.34 5.14
C LEU A 280 5.95 34.82 5.05
N THR A 281 5.77 33.61 4.50
CA THR A 281 4.46 32.96 4.42
C THR A 281 3.86 32.76 5.81
N ARG A 282 4.65 32.36 6.82
CA ARG A 282 4.17 32.24 8.21
C ARG A 282 3.67 33.57 8.75
N GLN A 283 4.46 34.65 8.63
CA GLN A 283 4.08 35.97 9.13
C GLN A 283 2.76 36.44 8.52
N LEU A 284 2.59 36.26 7.21
CA LEU A 284 1.34 36.59 6.50
C LEU A 284 0.16 35.73 6.98
N THR A 285 0.37 34.43 7.20
CA THR A 285 -0.68 33.50 7.68
C THR A 285 -1.03 33.65 9.17
N ARG A 286 -0.26 34.39 9.98
CA ARG A 286 -0.65 34.70 11.38
C ARG A 286 -1.65 35.85 11.49
N PHE A 287 -1.83 36.65 10.45
CA PHE A 287 -2.77 37.79 10.46
C PHE A 287 -4.23 37.39 10.28
N PHE A 288 -4.51 36.14 9.92
CA PHE A 288 -5.86 35.64 9.70
C PHE A 288 -6.14 34.43 10.59
N GLU A 289 -7.17 34.49 11.44
CA GLU A 289 -7.49 33.41 12.40
C GLU A 289 -7.77 32.07 11.72
N TRP A 290 -8.30 32.08 10.49
CA TRP A 290 -8.60 30.87 9.71
C TRP A 290 -7.35 30.18 9.12
N THR A 291 -6.16 30.79 9.22
CA THR A 291 -4.88 30.22 8.76
C THR A 291 -3.94 29.81 9.90
N ASN A 292 -4.40 29.85 11.15
CA ASN A 292 -3.59 29.50 12.33
C ASN A 292 -3.02 28.06 12.27
N ASP A 293 -3.79 27.08 11.79
CA ASP A 293 -3.30 25.69 11.62
C ASP A 293 -2.16 25.56 10.59
N VAL A 294 -2.12 26.46 9.60
CA VAL A 294 -1.04 26.55 8.60
C VAL A 294 0.18 27.26 9.20
N ALA A 295 -0.04 28.34 9.96
CA ALA A 295 1.01 29.06 10.66
C ALA A 295 1.72 28.20 11.73
N ASP A 296 0.98 27.32 12.42
CA ASP A 296 1.50 26.40 13.43
C ASP A 296 2.37 25.29 12.83
N ARG A 297 2.12 24.90 11.58
CA ARG A 297 2.95 23.95 10.83
C ARG A 297 4.20 24.59 10.27
N LEU A 298 4.08 25.83 9.80
CA LEU A 298 5.22 26.64 9.40
C LEU A 298 6.12 27.00 10.59
N ALA A 299 5.62 26.97 11.83
CA ALA A 299 6.45 27.09 13.03
C ALA A 299 7.40 25.89 13.22
N PHE A 300 6.97 24.67 12.85
CA PHE A 300 7.83 23.48 12.88
C PHE A 300 8.90 23.55 11.78
N SER A 301 8.58 24.12 10.61
CA SER A 301 9.57 24.34 9.55
C SER A 301 10.62 25.39 9.93
N GLU A 302 10.32 26.35 10.81
CA GLU A 302 11.33 27.29 11.34
C GLU A 302 12.39 26.61 12.22
N VAL A 303 11.98 25.66 13.06
CA VAL A 303 12.93 24.84 13.83
C VAL A 303 13.80 24.00 12.89
N LEU A 304 13.21 23.46 11.83
CA LEU A 304 13.90 22.71 10.76
C LEU A 304 14.69 23.59 9.77
N THR A 305 14.71 24.91 9.98
CA THR A 305 15.44 25.88 9.13
C THR A 305 16.35 26.81 9.94
N SER A 306 16.67 26.39 11.17
CA SER A 306 17.65 27.04 12.06
C SER A 306 19.01 26.34 11.98
N ASP A 307 20.11 26.97 12.39
CA ASP A 307 21.46 26.35 12.48
C ASP A 307 21.56 25.24 13.56
N THR A 308 20.45 24.65 13.97
CA THR A 308 20.39 23.66 15.03
C THR A 308 20.75 22.27 14.54
N VAL A 309 21.42 21.51 15.41
CA VAL A 309 21.75 20.10 15.20
C VAL A 309 20.87 19.26 16.10
N PHE A 310 19.95 18.51 15.50
CA PHE A 310 19.10 17.52 16.16
C PHE A 310 19.82 16.18 16.24
N SER A 311 20.73 16.06 17.21
CA SER A 311 21.51 14.85 17.47
C SER A 311 21.99 14.80 18.91
N VAL A 312 22.24 13.60 19.42
CA VAL A 312 22.90 13.36 20.71
C VAL A 312 23.88 12.19 20.60
N PRO A 313 25.00 12.20 21.35
CA PRO A 313 25.81 11.00 21.52
C PRO A 313 25.00 9.88 22.17
N MET A 314 25.00 8.70 21.56
CA MET A 314 24.19 7.55 22.02
C MET A 314 24.96 6.55 22.90
N ALA A 315 26.25 6.77 23.17
CA ALA A 315 27.11 5.82 23.88
C ALA A 315 26.55 5.41 25.25
N GLU A 316 26.06 6.38 26.04
CA GLU A 316 25.45 6.10 27.34
C GLU A 316 24.14 5.30 27.21
N THR A 317 23.29 5.67 26.26
CA THR A 317 22.04 4.95 25.97
C THR A 317 22.32 3.51 25.52
N TYR A 318 23.32 3.30 24.68
CA TYR A 318 23.74 1.97 24.22
C TYR A 318 24.29 1.12 25.36
N ASN A 319 25.12 1.70 26.23
CA ASN A 319 25.62 1.00 27.43
C ASN A 319 24.48 0.65 28.38
N LEU A 320 23.53 1.57 28.59
CA LEU A 320 22.36 1.35 29.43
C LEU A 320 21.46 0.22 28.92
N LEU A 321 21.35 0.08 27.60
CA LEU A 321 20.52 -0.93 26.94
C LEU A 321 21.29 -2.22 26.60
N GLY A 322 22.62 -2.24 26.75
CA GLY A 322 23.46 -3.37 26.37
C GLY A 322 23.50 -3.62 24.86
N VAL A 323 23.54 -2.57 24.04
CA VAL A 323 23.52 -2.64 22.56
C VAL A 323 24.84 -2.15 21.99
N ASP A 324 25.40 -2.85 20.99
CA ASP A 324 26.57 -2.36 20.25
C ASP A 324 26.12 -1.31 19.21
N SER A 325 26.85 -0.20 19.11
CA SER A 325 26.58 0.85 18.11
C SER A 325 26.69 0.32 16.68
N LYS A 326 27.47 -0.74 16.44
CA LYS A 326 27.60 -1.41 15.13
C LYS A 326 26.33 -2.12 14.68
N ASP A 327 25.46 -2.48 15.63
CA ASP A 327 24.19 -3.15 15.32
C ASP A 327 23.10 -2.17 14.88
N ILE A 328 23.37 -0.86 14.93
CA ILE A 328 22.44 0.19 14.52
C ILE A 328 22.60 0.45 13.02
N VAL A 329 21.47 0.46 12.30
CA VAL A 329 21.47 0.69 10.86
C VAL A 329 21.81 2.15 10.56
N THR A 330 22.79 2.37 9.68
CA THR A 330 23.11 3.71 9.18
C THR A 330 22.19 4.12 8.04
N LEU A 331 22.04 5.43 7.82
CA LEU A 331 21.20 5.95 6.74
C LEU A 331 21.69 5.46 5.38
N GLU A 332 23.00 5.44 5.15
CA GLU A 332 23.61 4.93 3.92
C GLU A 332 23.27 3.46 3.69
N LYS A 333 23.40 2.62 4.72
CA LYS A 333 23.07 1.19 4.62
C LYS A 333 21.57 1.01 4.34
N LYS A 334 20.71 1.79 5.00
CA LYS A 334 19.26 1.73 4.78
C LYS A 334 18.86 2.15 3.38
N MET A 335 19.39 3.29 2.91
CA MET A 335 19.15 3.82 1.57
C MET A 335 19.70 2.87 0.51
N LYS A 336 20.92 2.36 0.69
CA LYS A 336 21.54 1.38 -0.23
C LYS A 336 20.71 0.09 -0.31
N MET A 337 20.29 -0.49 0.82
CA MET A 337 19.41 -1.67 0.79
C MET A 337 18.08 -1.35 0.10
N ARG A 338 17.51 -0.16 0.30
CA ARG A 338 16.24 0.21 -0.33
C ARG A 338 16.39 0.42 -1.83
N VAL A 339 17.44 1.11 -2.28
CA VAL A 339 17.79 1.27 -3.68
C VAL A 339 18.10 -0.08 -4.31
N ILE A 340 18.86 -0.96 -3.65
CA ILE A 340 19.09 -2.33 -4.12
C ILE A 340 17.78 -3.10 -4.20
N VAL A 341 16.87 -3.00 -3.24
CA VAL A 341 15.57 -3.68 -3.30
C VAL A 341 14.69 -3.11 -4.42
N LEU A 342 14.70 -1.79 -4.62
CA LEU A 342 13.95 -1.15 -5.71
C LEU A 342 14.55 -1.52 -7.06
N LEU A 343 15.87 -1.43 -7.22
CA LEU A 343 16.60 -1.89 -8.38
C LEU A 343 16.48 -3.40 -8.56
N SER A 344 16.46 -4.22 -7.51
CA SER A 344 16.31 -5.67 -7.61
C SER A 344 14.88 -6.05 -7.91
N VAL A 345 13.88 -5.28 -7.50
CA VAL A 345 12.50 -5.44 -7.96
C VAL A 345 12.43 -5.05 -9.43
N LEU A 346 13.01 -3.92 -9.84
CA LEU A 346 13.11 -3.51 -11.24
C LEU A 346 13.92 -4.51 -12.10
N ILE A 347 15.00 -5.06 -11.56
CA ILE A 347 15.89 -6.06 -12.18
C ILE A 347 15.23 -7.43 -12.12
N SER A 348 14.48 -7.83 -11.08
CA SER A 348 13.72 -9.09 -11.10
C SER A 348 12.56 -9.01 -12.09
N ILE A 349 11.99 -7.82 -12.29
CA ILE A 349 11.09 -7.50 -13.41
C ILE A 349 11.85 -7.54 -14.76
N SER A 350 13.19 -7.45 -14.78
CA SER A 350 14.04 -7.45 -15.99
C SER A 350 14.87 -8.73 -16.22
N VAL A 351 15.05 -9.62 -15.23
CA VAL A 351 16.00 -10.75 -15.20
C VAL A 351 15.33 -12.10 -15.39
N GLU A 352 14.00 -12.15 -15.39
CA GLU A 352 13.30 -13.22 -16.13
C GLU A 352 13.52 -13.11 -17.66
N SER A 353 14.25 -12.08 -18.12
CA SER A 353 14.58 -11.82 -19.54
C SER A 353 16.04 -12.08 -19.93
N CYS A 354 16.91 -12.61 -19.06
CA CYS A 354 18.34 -12.80 -19.37
C CYS A 354 18.94 -14.10 -18.84
N LEU A 355 18.45 -15.22 -19.36
CA LEU A 355 19.29 -16.37 -19.67
C LEU A 355 19.10 -16.63 -21.16
N GLY A 356 19.99 -16.09 -22.00
CA GLY A 356 20.00 -16.46 -23.41
C GLY A 356 20.37 -17.93 -23.50
N GLU A 357 19.49 -18.78 -24.00
CA GLU A 357 19.82 -20.18 -24.25
C GLU A 357 20.85 -20.27 -25.39
N GLN A 358 21.70 -21.29 -25.37
CA GLN A 358 22.65 -21.55 -26.46
C GLN A 358 21.96 -22.31 -27.60
N CYS A 359 22.18 -21.88 -28.84
CA CYS A 359 21.66 -22.56 -30.04
C CYS A 359 22.75 -22.66 -31.13
N GLY A 360 22.46 -23.35 -32.23
CA GLY A 360 23.37 -23.47 -33.38
C GLY A 360 24.50 -24.48 -33.19
N ARG A 361 25.58 -24.32 -33.97
CA ARG A 361 26.70 -25.29 -34.05
C ARG A 361 27.42 -25.48 -32.71
N GLN A 362 27.42 -24.44 -31.87
CA GLN A 362 27.99 -24.43 -30.53
C GLN A 362 27.19 -25.28 -29.53
N ALA A 363 25.92 -25.56 -29.85
CA ALA A 363 24.99 -26.33 -29.03
C ALA A 363 24.44 -27.57 -29.78
N GLY A 364 25.27 -28.21 -30.61
CA GLY A 364 24.90 -29.46 -31.29
C GLY A 364 23.78 -29.33 -32.33
N GLY A 365 23.53 -28.13 -32.86
CA GLY A 365 22.44 -27.86 -33.80
C GLY A 365 21.10 -27.56 -33.14
N ALA A 366 21.07 -27.31 -31.83
CA ALA A 366 19.86 -26.91 -31.12
C ALA A 366 19.23 -25.64 -31.72
N VAL A 367 17.91 -25.63 -31.87
CA VAL A 367 17.13 -24.46 -32.30
C VAL A 367 16.68 -23.68 -31.06
N CYS A 368 16.63 -22.36 -31.18
CA CYS A 368 16.24 -21.48 -30.10
C CYS A 368 14.72 -21.61 -29.83
N PRO A 369 14.24 -21.78 -28.59
CA PRO A 369 12.79 -21.86 -28.33
C PRO A 369 12.08 -20.55 -28.64
N GLY A 370 10.77 -20.63 -28.85
CA GLY A 370 9.93 -19.45 -29.12
C GLY A 370 10.16 -18.81 -30.50
N GLY A 371 10.83 -19.49 -31.43
CA GLY A 371 11.08 -18.97 -32.78
C GLY A 371 12.17 -17.89 -32.85
N LEU A 372 12.97 -17.74 -31.80
CA LEU A 372 14.06 -16.76 -31.72
C LEU A 372 15.19 -17.10 -32.71
N CYS A 373 15.85 -16.09 -33.26
CA CYS A 373 16.97 -16.30 -34.16
C CYS A 373 18.20 -16.81 -33.39
N CYS A 374 18.93 -17.74 -34.01
CA CYS A 374 20.24 -18.16 -33.52
C CYS A 374 21.32 -17.26 -34.11
N SER A 375 21.99 -16.47 -33.27
CA SER A 375 23.09 -15.63 -33.72
C SER A 375 24.26 -16.45 -34.27
N GLN A 376 25.18 -15.78 -34.99
CA GLN A 376 26.45 -16.39 -35.45
C GLN A 376 27.31 -16.96 -34.30
N PHE A 377 27.09 -16.48 -33.07
CA PHE A 377 27.83 -16.89 -31.88
C PHE A 377 27.13 -18.00 -31.07
N GLY A 378 25.95 -18.44 -31.52
CA GLY A 378 25.25 -19.58 -30.93
C GLY A 378 24.38 -19.22 -29.73
N TRP A 379 23.68 -18.08 -29.79
CA TRP A 379 22.78 -17.61 -28.74
C TRP A 379 21.40 -17.26 -29.30
N CYS A 380 20.37 -17.47 -28.49
CA CYS A 380 18.97 -17.16 -28.83
C CYS A 380 18.68 -15.66 -28.69
N GLY A 381 18.07 -15.03 -29.69
CA GLY A 381 17.58 -13.66 -29.56
C GLY A 381 16.75 -13.18 -30.75
N SER A 382 16.12 -12.02 -30.62
CA SER A 382 15.16 -11.48 -31.60
C SER A 382 15.60 -10.18 -32.28
N THR A 383 16.79 -9.65 -31.92
CA THR A 383 17.32 -8.42 -32.52
C THR A 383 18.08 -8.72 -33.82
N ILE A 384 18.41 -7.67 -34.58
CA ILE A 384 19.17 -7.80 -35.84
C ILE A 384 20.55 -8.44 -35.64
N GLU A 385 21.12 -8.39 -34.44
CA GLU A 385 22.39 -9.04 -34.10
C GLU A 385 22.28 -10.58 -34.06
N TYR A 386 21.06 -11.08 -33.81
CA TYR A 386 20.74 -12.51 -33.75
C TYR A 386 20.12 -12.99 -35.07
N CYS A 387 19.30 -12.15 -35.72
CA CYS A 387 18.55 -12.48 -36.94
C CYS A 387 19.23 -12.04 -38.25
N GLY A 388 20.25 -11.18 -38.16
CA GLY A 388 20.91 -10.58 -39.32
C GLY A 388 22.01 -11.44 -39.93
N THR A 389 23.02 -10.79 -40.51
CA THR A 389 24.12 -11.46 -41.21
C THR A 389 24.86 -12.45 -40.29
N GLY A 390 24.94 -13.72 -40.70
CA GLY A 390 25.58 -14.77 -39.92
C GLY A 390 24.65 -15.57 -39.00
N CYS A 391 23.35 -15.26 -38.98
CA CYS A 391 22.36 -16.07 -38.27
C CYS A 391 22.39 -17.55 -38.73
N GLN A 392 22.35 -18.47 -37.78
CA GLN A 392 22.50 -19.91 -38.01
C GLN A 392 21.16 -20.63 -38.22
N SER A 393 20.07 -20.20 -37.57
CA SER A 393 18.73 -20.81 -37.66
C SER A 393 17.64 -19.83 -37.25
N GLN A 394 16.43 -20.00 -37.78
CA GLN A 394 15.24 -19.15 -37.48
C GLN A 394 15.42 -17.66 -37.88
N CYS A 395 16.27 -17.38 -38.87
CA CYS A 395 16.70 -16.04 -39.28
C CYS A 395 15.62 -15.21 -39.99
N SER A 396 14.58 -15.87 -40.49
CA SER A 396 13.43 -15.24 -41.16
C SER A 396 12.22 -15.08 -40.24
N GLY A 397 12.38 -15.29 -38.92
CA GLY A 397 11.32 -15.10 -37.93
C GLY A 397 10.97 -13.62 -37.76
N SER A 398 9.89 -13.20 -38.40
CA SER A 398 9.30 -11.87 -38.34
C SER A 398 9.28 -11.29 -36.92
N GLY A 399 10.08 -10.25 -36.71
CA GLY A 399 10.06 -9.44 -35.50
C GLY A 399 8.70 -8.78 -35.28
N GLY A 400 8.13 -9.00 -34.11
CA GLY A 400 7.06 -8.17 -33.55
C GLY A 400 7.56 -7.56 -32.25
N GLY A 401 8.03 -6.32 -32.30
CA GLY A 401 8.55 -5.60 -31.14
C GLY A 401 7.59 -5.67 -29.95
N GLY A 402 8.04 -6.25 -28.84
CA GLY A 402 7.37 -6.18 -27.55
C GLY A 402 7.50 -4.76 -27.01
N GLY A 403 6.65 -3.86 -27.48
CA GLY A 403 6.45 -2.56 -26.84
C GLY A 403 5.69 -2.76 -25.53
N ASP A 404 6.08 -2.01 -24.50
CA ASP A 404 5.34 -1.90 -23.24
C ASP A 404 3.83 -1.73 -23.52
N ILE A 405 2.95 -2.44 -22.79
CA ILE A 405 1.49 -2.35 -22.96
C ILE A 405 0.98 -0.90 -22.86
N GLY A 406 1.69 -0.05 -22.11
CA GLY A 406 1.42 1.40 -22.04
C GLY A 406 1.58 2.15 -23.38
N SER A 407 2.30 1.59 -24.35
CA SER A 407 2.40 2.10 -25.73
C SER A 407 1.19 1.72 -26.60
N ILE A 408 0.43 0.70 -26.21
CA ILE A 408 -0.79 0.25 -26.93
C ILE A 408 -2.04 0.93 -26.36
N ILE A 409 -2.12 1.07 -25.04
CA ILE A 409 -3.20 1.78 -24.34
C ILE A 409 -2.62 2.81 -23.38
N SER A 410 -2.83 4.10 -23.68
CA SER A 410 -2.45 5.18 -22.78
C SER A 410 -3.42 5.29 -21.60
N ARG A 411 -2.99 5.99 -20.54
CA ARG A 411 -3.86 6.33 -19.39
C ARG A 411 -5.11 7.08 -19.83
N ASP A 412 -4.98 8.01 -20.77
CA ASP A 412 -6.11 8.78 -21.27
C ASP A 412 -7.10 7.90 -22.02
N ASN A 413 -6.62 6.99 -22.88
CA ASN A 413 -7.49 6.03 -23.56
C ASN A 413 -8.20 5.12 -22.56
N PHE A 414 -7.48 4.59 -21.55
CA PHE A 414 -8.08 3.79 -20.48
C PHE A 414 -9.16 4.56 -19.72
N ASN A 415 -8.90 5.83 -19.38
CA ASN A 415 -9.86 6.68 -18.70
C ASN A 415 -11.07 7.02 -19.57
N GLN A 416 -10.91 7.20 -20.88
CA GLN A 416 -12.02 7.43 -21.82
C GLN A 416 -12.85 6.16 -22.04
N ILE A 417 -12.20 5.00 -22.10
CA ILE A 417 -12.86 3.69 -22.19
C ILE A 417 -13.72 3.47 -20.95
N LEU A 418 -13.17 3.68 -19.75
CA LEU A 418 -13.84 3.47 -18.47
C LEU A 418 -14.27 4.79 -17.81
N LYS A 419 -14.95 5.64 -18.59
CA LYS A 419 -15.26 7.05 -18.28
C LYS A 419 -15.97 7.25 -16.94
N HIS A 420 -17.00 6.45 -16.66
CA HIS A 420 -17.87 6.64 -15.48
C HIS A 420 -17.58 5.69 -14.32
N ARG A 421 -16.49 4.91 -14.36
CA ARG A 421 -16.18 3.95 -13.27
C ARG A 421 -15.99 4.62 -11.90
N ASP A 422 -15.56 5.89 -11.91
CA ASP A 422 -15.30 6.69 -10.71
C ASP A 422 -16.45 7.66 -10.39
N ASP A 423 -17.61 7.49 -11.04
CA ASP A 423 -18.83 8.20 -10.70
C ASP A 423 -19.30 7.85 -9.27
N ALA A 424 -19.96 8.80 -8.60
CA ALA A 424 -20.44 8.58 -7.23
C ALA A 424 -21.50 7.47 -7.13
N ALA A 425 -22.21 7.16 -8.21
CA ALA A 425 -23.17 6.07 -8.29
C ALA A 425 -22.51 4.68 -8.34
N CYS A 426 -21.20 4.59 -8.63
CA CYS A 426 -20.48 3.34 -8.75
C CYS A 426 -19.87 2.88 -7.42
N PRO A 427 -20.29 1.71 -6.87
CA PRO A 427 -19.72 1.20 -5.63
C PRO A 427 -18.22 0.90 -5.69
N ALA A 428 -17.67 0.67 -6.89
CA ALA A 428 -16.24 0.43 -7.10
C ALA A 428 -15.42 1.71 -7.36
N LYS A 429 -16.01 2.90 -7.17
CA LYS A 429 -15.32 4.19 -7.36
C LYS A 429 -13.96 4.22 -6.66
N GLY A 430 -12.92 4.57 -7.42
CA GLY A 430 -11.53 4.69 -6.97
C GLY A 430 -10.79 3.35 -6.84
N PHE A 431 -11.43 2.22 -7.13
CA PHE A 431 -10.81 0.90 -7.02
C PHE A 431 -9.97 0.56 -8.26
N TYR A 432 -10.56 0.64 -9.45
CA TYR A 432 -9.90 0.23 -10.69
C TYR A 432 -9.01 1.33 -11.26
N THR A 433 -7.71 1.23 -11.02
CA THR A 433 -6.72 2.20 -11.50
C THR A 433 -5.97 1.68 -12.73
N TYR A 434 -5.55 2.61 -13.59
CA TYR A 434 -4.69 2.30 -14.73
C TYR A 434 -3.38 1.63 -14.29
N ASP A 435 -2.78 2.09 -13.19
CA ASP A 435 -1.52 1.54 -12.68
C ASP A 435 -1.66 0.08 -12.23
N ALA A 436 -2.79 -0.27 -11.62
CA ALA A 436 -3.10 -1.66 -11.27
C ALA A 436 -3.30 -2.53 -12.52
N PHE A 437 -4.00 -2.01 -13.55
CA PHE A 437 -4.17 -2.70 -14.83
C PHE A 437 -2.83 -2.98 -15.52
N ILE A 438 -1.97 -1.96 -15.66
CA ILE A 438 -0.65 -2.10 -16.30
C ILE A 438 0.25 -3.04 -15.50
N SER A 439 0.26 -2.93 -14.17
CA SER A 439 1.05 -3.81 -13.30
C SER A 439 0.57 -5.26 -13.34
N ALA A 440 -0.74 -5.49 -13.45
CA ALA A 440 -1.30 -6.82 -13.63
C ALA A 440 -0.94 -7.39 -15.01
N ALA A 441 -1.09 -6.61 -16.07
CA ALA A 441 -0.75 -7.01 -17.44
C ALA A 441 0.73 -7.42 -17.58
N LYS A 442 1.64 -6.72 -16.90
CA LYS A 442 3.07 -7.09 -16.86
C LYS A 442 3.33 -8.48 -16.26
N SER A 443 2.40 -9.03 -15.47
CA SER A 443 2.50 -10.41 -14.97
C SER A 443 2.07 -11.47 -16.00
N PHE A 444 1.57 -11.05 -17.17
CA PHE A 444 1.13 -11.91 -18.26
C PHE A 444 1.74 -11.40 -19.57
N PRO A 445 3.03 -11.67 -19.84
CA PRO A 445 3.80 -10.97 -20.88
C PRO A 445 3.27 -11.12 -22.30
N ASN A 446 2.43 -12.14 -22.58
CA ASN A 446 1.79 -12.35 -23.88
C ASN A 446 0.50 -11.55 -24.07
N PHE A 447 -0.12 -11.08 -22.98
CA PHE A 447 -1.34 -10.28 -23.01
C PHE A 447 -1.08 -8.93 -23.67
N ALA A 448 -1.83 -8.63 -24.72
CA ALA A 448 -1.72 -7.40 -25.52
C ALA A 448 -0.34 -7.15 -26.16
N SER A 449 0.50 -8.17 -26.25
CA SER A 449 1.81 -8.12 -26.92
C SER A 449 1.90 -9.07 -28.11
N THR A 450 0.85 -9.86 -28.36
CA THR A 450 0.78 -10.87 -29.43
C THR A 450 0.15 -10.30 -30.70
N GLY A 451 0.76 -10.61 -31.85
CA GLY A 451 0.30 -10.13 -33.16
C GLY A 451 0.74 -8.70 -33.48
N ASP A 452 0.14 -8.12 -34.52
CA ASP A 452 0.36 -6.74 -34.93
C ASP A 452 -0.34 -5.72 -33.99
N THR A 453 -0.05 -4.43 -34.14
CA THR A 453 -0.63 -3.37 -33.29
C THR A 453 -2.16 -3.40 -33.29
N THR A 454 -2.79 -3.70 -34.43
CA THR A 454 -4.25 -3.82 -34.54
C THR A 454 -4.77 -4.96 -33.68
N THR A 455 -4.12 -6.11 -33.72
CA THR A 455 -4.48 -7.31 -32.94
C THR A 455 -4.28 -7.08 -31.44
N ARG A 456 -3.18 -6.42 -31.04
CA ARG A 456 -2.94 -6.04 -29.64
C ARG A 456 -4.00 -5.09 -29.11
N LYS A 457 -4.35 -4.04 -29.87
CA LYS A 457 -5.46 -3.14 -29.52
C LYS A 457 -6.80 -3.86 -29.46
N ARG A 458 -7.04 -4.82 -30.38
CA ARG A 458 -8.26 -5.63 -30.41
C ARG A 458 -8.38 -6.51 -29.17
N GLU A 459 -7.28 -7.11 -28.74
CA GLU A 459 -7.25 -7.87 -27.50
C GLU A 459 -7.60 -6.99 -26.28
N ILE A 460 -7.01 -5.80 -26.17
CA ILE A 460 -7.34 -4.87 -25.08
C ILE A 460 -8.81 -4.45 -25.14
N ALA A 461 -9.33 -4.11 -26.32
CA ALA A 461 -10.73 -3.76 -26.50
C ALA A 461 -11.65 -4.91 -26.09
N ALA A 462 -11.35 -6.13 -26.50
CA ALA A 462 -12.14 -7.31 -26.19
C ALA A 462 -12.11 -7.65 -24.69
N PHE A 463 -10.93 -7.64 -24.08
CA PHE A 463 -10.75 -7.89 -22.64
C PHE A 463 -11.52 -6.87 -21.81
N LEU A 464 -11.30 -5.57 -22.08
CA LEU A 464 -11.98 -4.51 -21.35
C LEU A 464 -13.49 -4.56 -21.58
N ALA A 465 -13.96 -4.90 -22.79
CA ALA A 465 -15.39 -4.95 -23.08
C ALA A 465 -16.11 -6.09 -22.36
N GLN A 466 -15.51 -7.29 -22.34
CA GLN A 466 -16.08 -8.42 -21.60
C GLN A 466 -16.15 -8.11 -20.11
N THR A 467 -15.05 -7.60 -19.55
CA THR A 467 -14.98 -7.26 -18.13
C THR A 467 -15.86 -6.05 -17.76
N SER A 468 -16.07 -5.11 -18.68
CA SER A 468 -17.03 -4.03 -18.52
C SER A 468 -18.46 -4.51 -18.44
N HIS A 469 -18.84 -5.53 -19.24
CA HIS A 469 -20.16 -6.15 -19.14
C HIS A 469 -20.37 -6.79 -17.76
N GLU A 470 -19.39 -7.57 -17.28
CA GLU A 470 -19.46 -8.23 -15.96
C GLU A 470 -19.63 -7.24 -14.79
N THR A 471 -19.21 -5.98 -14.98
CA THR A 471 -19.16 -4.96 -13.93
C THR A 471 -19.98 -3.72 -14.27
N THR A 472 -20.89 -3.81 -15.24
CA THR A 472 -21.60 -2.65 -15.78
C THR A 472 -22.56 -2.03 -14.76
N GLY A 473 -22.53 -0.70 -14.68
CA GLY A 473 -23.57 0.11 -14.05
C GLY A 473 -24.44 0.83 -15.06
N GLY A 474 -24.32 0.51 -16.35
CA GLY A 474 -25.01 1.20 -17.43
C GLY A 474 -26.51 0.91 -17.49
N TRP A 475 -27.26 1.89 -17.96
CA TRP A 475 -28.68 1.77 -18.31
C TRP A 475 -28.94 2.48 -19.64
N PRO A 476 -30.09 2.23 -20.32
CA PRO A 476 -30.31 2.72 -21.68
C PRO A 476 -30.16 4.25 -21.88
N SER A 477 -30.49 5.04 -20.86
CA SER A 477 -30.40 6.51 -20.87
C SER A 477 -29.23 7.06 -20.04
N ALA A 478 -28.22 6.25 -19.75
CA ALA A 478 -27.08 6.69 -18.97
C ALA A 478 -26.29 7.80 -19.70
N PRO A 479 -25.70 8.76 -18.96
CA PRO A 479 -24.78 9.75 -19.53
C PRO A 479 -23.70 9.07 -20.40
N ASP A 480 -23.46 9.59 -21.61
CA ASP A 480 -22.55 9.01 -22.61
C ASP A 480 -22.89 7.57 -23.07
N GLY A 481 -24.13 7.13 -22.83
CA GLY A 481 -24.66 5.82 -23.22
C GLY A 481 -24.24 4.68 -22.29
N PRO A 482 -24.93 3.53 -22.33
CA PRO A 482 -24.71 2.41 -21.40
C PRO A 482 -23.27 1.87 -21.42
N TYR A 483 -22.60 1.95 -22.58
CA TYR A 483 -21.28 1.35 -22.79
C TYR A 483 -20.09 2.20 -22.26
N SER A 484 -20.37 3.27 -21.53
CA SER A 484 -19.38 4.08 -20.82
C SER A 484 -19.33 3.81 -19.31
N TRP A 485 -20.15 2.87 -18.84
CA TRP A 485 -20.40 2.55 -17.42
C TRP A 485 -19.87 1.16 -17.00
N GLY A 486 -18.88 0.63 -17.72
CA GLY A 486 -18.14 -0.56 -17.27
C GLY A 486 -17.34 -0.27 -16.00
N TYR A 487 -16.94 -1.33 -15.28
CA TYR A 487 -16.11 -1.24 -14.07
C TYR A 487 -16.76 -0.49 -12.90
N CYS A 488 -18.10 -0.44 -12.87
CA CYS A 488 -18.87 0.24 -11.82
C CYS A 488 -18.98 -0.62 -10.54
N PHE A 489 -18.94 -1.95 -10.68
CA PHE A 489 -19.00 -2.91 -9.57
C PHE A 489 -17.71 -3.74 -9.45
N VAL A 490 -17.44 -4.22 -8.22
CA VAL A 490 -16.33 -5.12 -7.92
C VAL A 490 -16.79 -6.43 -7.28
N ARG A 491 -18.02 -6.48 -6.75
CA ARG A 491 -18.64 -7.67 -6.16
C ARG A 491 -19.96 -7.93 -6.87
N GLU A 492 -20.29 -9.21 -7.00
CA GLU A 492 -21.58 -9.68 -7.46
C GLU A 492 -22.71 -9.04 -6.65
N ARG A 493 -23.78 -8.61 -7.33
CA ARG A 493 -24.88 -7.87 -6.70
C ARG A 493 -25.78 -8.78 -5.85
N ASN A 494 -25.96 -10.04 -6.26
CA ASN A 494 -26.84 -11.02 -5.61
C ASN A 494 -26.08 -12.34 -5.33
N PRO A 495 -25.11 -12.32 -4.40
CA PRO A 495 -24.15 -13.42 -4.24
C PRO A 495 -24.77 -14.70 -3.66
N SER A 496 -24.23 -15.84 -4.08
CA SER A 496 -24.39 -17.15 -3.43
C SER A 496 -23.07 -17.63 -2.82
N ALA A 497 -23.03 -18.83 -2.25
CA ALA A 497 -21.80 -19.39 -1.71
C ALA A 497 -20.78 -19.79 -2.81
N TYR A 498 -21.26 -20.24 -3.98
CA TYR A 498 -20.46 -20.76 -5.09
C TYR A 498 -19.37 -21.75 -4.64
N CYS A 499 -19.78 -22.72 -3.83
CA CYS A 499 -18.89 -23.74 -3.26
C CYS A 499 -19.24 -25.12 -3.81
N GLU A 500 -18.32 -25.68 -4.58
CA GLU A 500 -18.32 -27.06 -5.05
C GLU A 500 -17.04 -27.75 -4.55
N PRO A 501 -17.05 -28.30 -3.33
CA PRO A 501 -15.84 -28.78 -2.68
C PRO A 501 -15.25 -29.98 -3.43
N SER A 502 -13.94 -29.94 -3.63
CA SER A 502 -13.15 -31.06 -4.17
C SER A 502 -11.92 -31.31 -3.30
N THR A 503 -11.26 -32.45 -3.50
CA THR A 503 -9.98 -32.75 -2.83
C THR A 503 -8.89 -31.74 -3.19
N GLN A 504 -8.90 -31.23 -4.42
CA GLN A 504 -7.92 -30.28 -4.92
C GLN A 504 -8.21 -28.83 -4.50
N PHE A 505 -9.48 -28.45 -4.45
CA PHE A 505 -9.93 -27.11 -4.10
C PHE A 505 -11.07 -27.17 -3.07
N PRO A 506 -10.77 -27.45 -1.79
CA PRO A 506 -11.78 -27.46 -0.75
C PRO A 506 -12.34 -26.06 -0.50
N CYS A 507 -13.61 -25.95 -0.13
CA CYS A 507 -14.16 -24.67 0.31
C CYS A 507 -13.67 -24.34 1.72
N ALA A 508 -13.02 -23.20 1.89
CA ALA A 508 -12.55 -22.74 3.18
C ALA A 508 -13.74 -22.39 4.10
N PRO A 509 -13.72 -22.79 5.39
CA PRO A 509 -14.81 -22.50 6.32
C PRO A 509 -15.14 -21.01 6.40
N GLY A 510 -16.42 -20.66 6.27
CA GLY A 510 -16.91 -19.28 6.35
C GLY A 510 -16.56 -18.41 5.14
N LYS A 511 -15.98 -18.97 4.07
CA LYS A 511 -15.66 -18.23 2.84
C LYS A 511 -16.71 -18.45 1.76
N GLN A 512 -16.86 -17.45 0.90
CA GLN A 512 -17.80 -17.47 -0.23
C GLN A 512 -17.06 -17.05 -1.50
N TYR A 513 -17.39 -17.71 -2.61
CA TYR A 513 -16.69 -17.59 -3.90
C TYR A 513 -17.58 -16.99 -4.98
N TYR A 514 -18.46 -16.05 -4.60
CA TYR A 514 -19.23 -15.23 -5.52
C TYR A 514 -18.36 -14.35 -6.42
N GLY A 515 -18.96 -13.78 -7.45
CA GLY A 515 -18.27 -12.97 -8.44
C GLY A 515 -17.51 -11.80 -7.85
N ARG A 516 -16.20 -11.71 -8.13
CA ARG A 516 -15.36 -10.55 -7.76
C ARG A 516 -14.47 -10.10 -8.90
N GLY A 517 -14.13 -8.81 -8.90
CA GLY A 517 -13.22 -8.19 -9.85
C GLY A 517 -13.77 -8.08 -11.28
N PRO A 518 -12.91 -7.74 -12.26
CA PRO A 518 -13.35 -7.40 -13.62
C PRO A 518 -14.02 -8.55 -14.36
N ILE A 519 -13.60 -9.80 -14.15
CA ILE A 519 -14.20 -10.97 -14.82
C ILE A 519 -15.28 -11.65 -13.97
N GLN A 520 -15.63 -11.05 -12.81
CA GLN A 520 -16.54 -11.66 -11.82
C GLN A 520 -16.18 -13.13 -11.53
N ILE A 521 -14.90 -13.40 -11.25
CA ILE A 521 -14.41 -14.76 -10.99
C ILE A 521 -15.24 -15.39 -9.86
N SER A 522 -15.79 -16.57 -10.15
CA SER A 522 -16.76 -17.27 -9.31
C SER A 522 -16.38 -18.74 -9.18
N TRP A 523 -16.83 -19.41 -8.11
CA TRP A 523 -16.52 -20.79 -7.73
C TRP A 523 -15.15 -21.05 -7.12
N ASN A 524 -15.12 -21.80 -6.02
CA ASN A 524 -13.92 -22.18 -5.27
C ASN A 524 -12.80 -22.77 -6.14
N TYR A 525 -13.13 -23.61 -7.14
CA TYR A 525 -12.12 -24.19 -8.01
C TYR A 525 -11.42 -23.15 -8.90
N ASN A 526 -12.13 -22.11 -9.34
CA ASN A 526 -11.52 -21.01 -10.12
C ASN A 526 -10.64 -20.13 -9.21
N TYR A 527 -11.11 -19.79 -8.01
CA TYR A 527 -10.29 -19.08 -7.03
C TYR A 527 -9.03 -19.87 -6.68
N GLY A 528 -9.14 -21.19 -6.47
CA GLY A 528 -8.00 -22.06 -6.18
C GLY A 528 -7.00 -22.15 -7.32
N GLN A 529 -7.45 -22.38 -8.56
CA GLN A 529 -6.58 -22.43 -9.73
C GLN A 529 -5.89 -21.09 -9.99
N CYS A 530 -6.66 -20.00 -9.96
CA CYS A 530 -6.15 -18.64 -10.15
C CYS A 530 -5.13 -18.29 -9.07
N GLY A 531 -5.48 -18.51 -7.80
CA GLY A 531 -4.63 -18.21 -6.66
C GLY A 531 -3.28 -18.92 -6.76
N LYS A 532 -3.30 -20.22 -7.10
CA LYS A 532 -2.08 -20.98 -7.36
C LYS A 532 -1.24 -20.38 -8.50
N ALA A 533 -1.87 -19.99 -9.60
CA ALA A 533 -1.18 -19.44 -10.76
C ALA A 533 -0.54 -18.07 -10.50
N ILE A 534 -1.20 -17.20 -9.71
CA ILE A 534 -0.70 -15.84 -9.42
C ILE A 534 0.09 -15.74 -8.11
N GLY A 535 0.27 -16.85 -7.39
CA GLY A 535 1.00 -16.91 -6.11
C GLY A 535 0.27 -16.29 -4.92
N VAL A 536 -1.07 -16.32 -4.91
CA VAL A 536 -1.92 -15.74 -3.85
C VAL A 536 -2.90 -16.79 -3.34
N ASP A 537 -3.06 -16.94 -2.02
CA ASP A 537 -4.05 -17.86 -1.44
C ASP A 537 -5.48 -17.31 -1.52
N LEU A 538 -6.05 -17.35 -2.71
CA LEU A 538 -7.42 -16.92 -3.00
C LEU A 538 -8.49 -17.91 -2.50
N LEU A 539 -8.11 -19.14 -2.16
CA LEU A 539 -9.05 -20.13 -1.64
C LEU A 539 -9.44 -19.80 -0.20
N ASN A 540 -8.47 -19.41 0.64
CA ASN A 540 -8.74 -18.95 2.00
C ASN A 540 -9.04 -17.44 2.08
N ASN A 541 -8.61 -16.66 1.09
CA ASN A 541 -8.75 -15.20 1.07
C ASN A 541 -9.41 -14.67 -0.23
N PRO A 542 -10.63 -15.13 -0.58
CA PRO A 542 -11.28 -14.74 -1.84
C PRO A 542 -11.58 -13.24 -1.93
N ASP A 543 -11.75 -12.55 -0.79
CA ASP A 543 -12.02 -11.11 -0.77
C ASP A 543 -10.86 -10.24 -1.25
N LEU A 544 -9.64 -10.78 -1.34
CA LEU A 544 -8.49 -10.08 -1.94
C LEU A 544 -8.79 -9.60 -3.36
N VAL A 545 -9.57 -10.37 -4.13
CA VAL A 545 -9.99 -9.99 -5.49
C VAL A 545 -10.83 -8.71 -5.52
N ALA A 546 -11.48 -8.35 -4.40
CA ALA A 546 -12.32 -7.17 -4.27
C ALA A 546 -11.78 -6.12 -3.27
N SER A 547 -10.56 -6.30 -2.76
CA SER A 547 -9.89 -5.34 -1.87
C SER A 547 -8.51 -4.89 -2.39
N ASP A 548 -7.88 -5.66 -3.27
CA ASP A 548 -6.62 -5.32 -3.92
C ASP A 548 -6.82 -5.23 -5.44
N PRO A 549 -6.70 -4.04 -6.05
CA PRO A 549 -6.95 -3.86 -7.47
C PRO A 549 -5.92 -4.54 -8.38
N LEU A 550 -4.68 -4.74 -7.92
CA LEU A 550 -3.68 -5.48 -8.67
C LEU A 550 -4.07 -6.96 -8.74
N ILE A 551 -4.43 -7.56 -7.60
CA ILE A 551 -4.93 -8.95 -7.56
C ILE A 551 -6.21 -9.07 -8.40
N SER A 552 -7.11 -8.09 -8.30
CA SER A 552 -8.35 -8.04 -9.08
C SER A 552 -8.11 -8.11 -10.59
N PHE A 553 -7.20 -7.28 -11.12
CA PHE A 553 -6.85 -7.36 -12.54
C PHE A 553 -6.10 -8.64 -12.89
N LYS A 554 -5.22 -9.14 -12.01
CA LYS A 554 -4.52 -10.42 -12.23
C LYS A 554 -5.48 -11.59 -12.37
N THR A 555 -6.57 -11.64 -11.60
CA THR A 555 -7.55 -12.74 -11.75
C THR A 555 -8.28 -12.69 -13.08
N ALA A 556 -8.64 -11.50 -13.56
CA ALA A 556 -9.27 -11.30 -14.85
C ALA A 556 -8.34 -11.67 -16.02
N ILE A 557 -7.09 -11.21 -15.98
CA ILE A 557 -6.11 -11.53 -17.03
C ILE A 557 -5.73 -13.01 -16.96
N TRP A 558 -5.59 -13.60 -15.78
CA TRP A 558 -5.41 -15.04 -15.65
C TRP A 558 -6.51 -15.82 -16.35
N PHE A 559 -7.79 -15.49 -16.09
CA PHE A 559 -8.91 -16.15 -16.75
C PHE A 559 -8.82 -16.01 -18.28
N TRP A 560 -8.52 -14.80 -18.75
CA TRP A 560 -8.38 -14.50 -20.18
C TRP A 560 -7.29 -15.31 -20.87
N MET A 561 -6.17 -15.53 -20.18
CA MET A 561 -4.97 -16.19 -20.71
C MET A 561 -4.97 -17.71 -20.51
N THR A 562 -5.85 -18.25 -19.68
CA THR A 562 -5.79 -19.66 -19.26
C THR A 562 -6.80 -20.51 -20.03
N PRO A 563 -6.36 -21.47 -20.86
CA PRO A 563 -7.27 -22.44 -21.46
C PRO A 563 -7.84 -23.38 -20.39
N GLN A 564 -9.11 -23.75 -20.52
CA GLN A 564 -9.78 -24.73 -19.66
C GLN A 564 -10.49 -25.75 -20.55
N SER A 565 -9.78 -26.81 -20.92
CA SER A 565 -10.27 -27.82 -21.86
C SER A 565 -11.71 -28.24 -21.56
N PRO A 566 -12.63 -28.22 -22.55
CA PRO A 566 -12.38 -28.05 -23.99
C PRO A 566 -12.25 -26.58 -24.47
N LYS A 567 -12.38 -25.60 -23.58
CA LYS A 567 -12.31 -24.17 -23.95
C LYS A 567 -10.86 -23.75 -24.24
N PRO A 568 -10.57 -23.12 -25.39
CA PRO A 568 -9.31 -22.42 -25.58
C PRO A 568 -9.24 -21.17 -24.69
N SER A 569 -8.09 -20.51 -24.62
CA SER A 569 -7.98 -19.22 -23.95
C SER A 569 -8.68 -18.13 -24.77
N CYS A 570 -9.26 -17.11 -24.11
CA CYS A 570 -9.80 -15.93 -24.80
C CYS A 570 -8.70 -15.23 -25.61
N HIS A 571 -7.49 -15.20 -25.06
CA HIS A 571 -6.27 -14.71 -25.71
C HIS A 571 -6.04 -15.35 -27.08
N ASP A 572 -5.98 -16.68 -27.15
CA ASP A 572 -5.68 -17.37 -28.42
C ASP A 572 -6.78 -17.16 -29.45
N VAL A 573 -8.05 -17.04 -29.02
CA VAL A 573 -9.18 -16.73 -29.93
C VAL A 573 -9.05 -15.34 -30.52
N ILE A 574 -8.86 -14.30 -29.69
CA ILE A 574 -8.87 -12.91 -30.18
C ILE A 574 -7.60 -12.54 -30.97
N THR A 575 -6.48 -13.22 -30.67
CA THR A 575 -5.20 -13.03 -31.37
C THR A 575 -5.06 -13.88 -32.62
N GLY A 576 -6.04 -14.74 -32.92
CA GLY A 576 -6.04 -15.62 -34.10
C GLY A 576 -5.08 -16.80 -34.00
N ARG A 577 -4.61 -17.14 -32.80
CA ARG A 577 -3.76 -18.32 -32.55
C ARG A 577 -4.54 -19.61 -32.40
N TRP A 578 -5.82 -19.51 -32.00
CA TRP A 578 -6.70 -20.67 -31.92
C TRP A 578 -7.22 -21.05 -33.30
N ASN A 579 -6.94 -22.29 -33.71
CA ASN A 579 -7.54 -22.90 -34.89
C ASN A 579 -8.69 -23.81 -34.45
N PRO A 580 -9.95 -23.54 -34.85
CA PRO A 580 -11.08 -24.38 -34.49
C PRO A 580 -10.86 -25.82 -34.94
N SER A 581 -11.30 -26.78 -34.13
CA SER A 581 -11.41 -28.18 -34.54
C SER A 581 -12.62 -28.39 -35.48
N ASP A 582 -12.78 -29.60 -36.01
CA ASP A 582 -13.97 -29.94 -36.79
C ASP A 582 -15.24 -29.91 -35.93
N SER A 583 -15.15 -30.29 -34.65
CA SER A 583 -16.29 -30.19 -33.72
C SER A 583 -16.63 -28.73 -33.43
N ASP A 584 -15.64 -27.84 -33.33
CA ASP A 584 -15.88 -26.40 -33.17
C ASP A 584 -16.56 -25.79 -34.39
N ARG A 585 -16.08 -26.12 -35.59
CA ARG A 585 -16.73 -25.69 -36.85
C ARG A 585 -18.17 -26.18 -36.93
N ALA A 586 -18.42 -27.45 -36.62
CA ALA A 586 -19.77 -28.02 -36.60
C ALA A 586 -20.67 -27.39 -35.53
N ALA A 587 -20.09 -26.92 -34.43
CA ALA A 587 -20.76 -26.19 -33.36
C ALA A 587 -20.95 -24.69 -33.66
N GLY A 588 -20.51 -24.19 -34.83
CA GLY A 588 -20.54 -22.78 -35.19
C GLY A 588 -19.51 -21.91 -34.46
N ARG A 589 -18.59 -22.50 -33.69
CA ARG A 589 -17.55 -21.80 -32.93
C ARG A 589 -16.39 -21.42 -33.87
N LEU A 590 -16.44 -20.19 -34.38
CA LEU A 590 -15.42 -19.62 -35.27
C LEU A 590 -14.59 -18.56 -34.53
N PRO A 591 -13.36 -18.22 -34.99
CA PRO A 591 -12.57 -17.18 -34.36
C PRO A 591 -13.32 -15.84 -34.36
N GLY A 592 -13.38 -15.18 -33.21
CA GLY A 592 -14.09 -13.92 -33.05
C GLY A 592 -14.59 -13.68 -31.62
N TYR A 593 -15.11 -12.46 -31.40
CA TYR A 593 -15.56 -11.99 -30.09
C TYR A 593 -16.73 -12.80 -29.53
N GLY A 594 -17.59 -13.37 -30.38
CA GLY A 594 -18.68 -14.25 -29.97
C GLY A 594 -18.18 -15.53 -29.31
N THR A 595 -17.09 -16.12 -29.81
CA THR A 595 -16.50 -17.31 -29.19
C THR A 595 -15.84 -16.98 -27.86
N VAL A 596 -15.30 -15.77 -27.68
CA VAL A 596 -14.85 -15.26 -26.37
C VAL A 596 -16.02 -15.19 -25.38
N THR A 597 -17.20 -14.70 -25.80
CA THR A 597 -18.42 -14.72 -24.98
C THR A 597 -18.82 -16.16 -24.61
N ASN A 598 -18.70 -17.09 -25.56
CA ASN A 598 -19.01 -18.50 -25.34
C ASN A 598 -18.07 -19.15 -24.29
N ILE A 599 -16.78 -18.81 -24.32
CA ILE A 599 -15.81 -19.26 -23.29
C ILE A 599 -16.24 -18.78 -21.90
N ILE A 600 -16.58 -17.49 -21.78
CA ILE A 600 -16.88 -16.83 -20.51
C ILE A 600 -18.20 -17.33 -19.92
N ASN A 601 -19.30 -17.27 -20.69
CA ASN A 601 -20.63 -17.60 -20.16
C ASN A 601 -21.57 -18.27 -21.18
N GLY A 602 -21.01 -19.04 -22.12
CA GLY A 602 -21.77 -19.62 -23.22
C GLY A 602 -22.93 -20.52 -22.81
N GLY A 603 -22.82 -21.22 -21.68
CA GLY A 603 -23.88 -22.09 -21.16
C GLY A 603 -25.18 -21.35 -20.83
N LEU A 604 -25.13 -20.03 -20.62
CA LEU A 604 -26.29 -19.20 -20.32
C LEU A 604 -26.66 -18.23 -21.45
N GLU A 605 -25.70 -17.89 -22.32
CA GLU A 605 -25.83 -16.75 -23.26
C GLU A 605 -25.77 -17.17 -24.74
N CYS A 606 -25.24 -18.34 -25.08
CA CYS A 606 -24.98 -18.74 -26.47
C CYS A 606 -25.89 -19.88 -26.95
N GLY A 607 -26.15 -19.93 -28.26
CA GLY A 607 -26.94 -20.99 -28.89
C GLY A 607 -28.45 -20.88 -28.65
N ILE A 608 -28.91 -19.75 -28.12
CA ILE A 608 -30.31 -19.48 -27.75
C ILE A 608 -30.94 -18.33 -28.55
N GLY A 609 -30.32 -17.93 -29.66
CA GLY A 609 -30.75 -16.78 -30.47
C GLY A 609 -30.24 -15.45 -29.92
N GLN A 610 -31.00 -14.38 -30.15
CA GLN A 610 -30.63 -13.03 -29.71
C GLN A 610 -30.78 -12.90 -28.19
N ASP A 611 -29.69 -12.53 -27.52
CA ASP A 611 -29.65 -12.35 -26.08
C ASP A 611 -29.14 -10.95 -25.73
N SER A 612 -29.82 -10.27 -24.80
CA SER A 612 -29.49 -8.88 -24.44
C SER A 612 -28.13 -8.76 -23.75
N ARG A 613 -27.66 -9.79 -23.04
CA ARG A 613 -26.34 -9.81 -22.39
C ARG A 613 -25.24 -9.85 -23.43
N VAL A 614 -25.40 -10.71 -24.45
CA VAL A 614 -24.49 -10.78 -25.60
C VAL A 614 -24.45 -9.45 -26.35
N GLN A 615 -25.61 -8.80 -26.56
CA GLN A 615 -25.65 -7.48 -27.20
C GLN A 615 -24.96 -6.39 -26.37
N ASP A 616 -25.06 -6.43 -25.05
CA ASP A 616 -24.34 -5.51 -24.16
C ASP A 616 -22.82 -5.71 -24.24
N ARG A 617 -22.33 -6.96 -24.22
CA ARG A 617 -20.91 -7.29 -24.45
C ARG A 617 -20.40 -6.75 -25.79
N ILE A 618 -21.19 -6.91 -26.85
CA ILE A 618 -20.86 -6.41 -28.19
C ILE A 618 -20.86 -4.87 -28.21
N GLY A 619 -21.79 -4.24 -27.52
CA GLY A 619 -21.90 -2.78 -27.41
C GLY A 619 -20.65 -2.14 -26.80
N PHE A 620 -20.17 -2.68 -25.67
CA PHE A 620 -18.88 -2.29 -25.09
C PHE A 620 -17.73 -2.48 -26.08
N TYR A 621 -17.66 -3.65 -26.72
CA TYR A 621 -16.57 -3.98 -27.63
C TYR A 621 -16.48 -3.04 -28.84
N LYS A 622 -17.63 -2.74 -29.47
CA LYS A 622 -17.70 -1.78 -30.58
C LYS A 622 -17.22 -0.40 -30.14
N ARG A 623 -17.74 0.12 -29.03
CA ARG A 623 -17.33 1.42 -28.49
C ARG A 623 -15.81 1.47 -28.24
N TYR A 624 -15.22 0.40 -27.70
CA TYR A 624 -13.80 0.40 -27.36
C TYR A 624 -12.92 0.27 -28.60
N CYS A 625 -13.35 -0.50 -29.59
CA CYS A 625 -12.71 -0.54 -30.89
C CYS A 625 -12.74 0.82 -31.60
N ASP A 626 -13.87 1.54 -31.54
CA ASP A 626 -14.01 2.89 -32.10
C ASP A 626 -13.04 3.87 -31.45
N LEU A 627 -12.97 3.87 -30.11
CA LEU A 627 -12.03 4.71 -29.36
C LEU A 627 -10.55 4.41 -29.68
N LEU A 628 -10.22 3.16 -29.98
CA LEU A 628 -8.87 2.74 -30.32
C LEU A 628 -8.54 2.82 -31.83
N GLY A 629 -9.54 3.14 -32.67
CA GLY A 629 -9.43 3.28 -34.11
C GLY A 629 -9.16 1.97 -34.84
N ILE A 630 -9.83 0.87 -34.44
CA ILE A 630 -9.62 -0.47 -35.02
C ILE A 630 -10.93 -1.12 -35.48
N PRO A 631 -10.89 -2.03 -36.47
CA PRO A 631 -12.06 -2.77 -36.91
C PRO A 631 -12.47 -3.85 -35.89
N TYR A 632 -13.78 -4.09 -35.77
CA TYR A 632 -14.35 -5.06 -34.83
C TYR A 632 -13.99 -6.51 -35.15
N GLY A 633 -13.72 -6.83 -36.41
CA GLY A 633 -13.62 -8.20 -36.90
C GLY A 633 -15.00 -8.80 -37.21
N THR A 634 -15.03 -10.12 -37.44
CA THR A 634 -16.24 -10.90 -37.73
C THR A 634 -16.63 -11.78 -36.53
N ASN A 635 -17.76 -12.49 -36.62
CA ASN A 635 -18.24 -13.43 -35.60
C ASN A 635 -18.35 -12.79 -34.20
N LEU A 636 -19.03 -11.65 -34.12
CA LEU A 636 -19.14 -10.87 -32.89
C LEU A 636 -20.11 -11.46 -31.86
N ASP A 637 -21.11 -12.21 -32.32
CA ASP A 637 -22.11 -12.86 -31.46
C ASP A 637 -21.92 -14.39 -31.40
N CYS A 638 -22.63 -15.00 -30.45
CA CYS A 638 -22.68 -16.44 -30.29
C CYS A 638 -24.10 -17.00 -30.35
N SER A 639 -25.03 -16.29 -31.00
CA SER A 639 -26.47 -16.60 -30.98
C SER A 639 -26.80 -18.02 -31.49
N SER A 640 -26.03 -18.51 -32.46
CA SER A 640 -26.14 -19.84 -33.06
C SER A 640 -25.01 -20.79 -32.66
N GLN A 641 -24.06 -20.35 -31.82
CA GLN A 641 -22.94 -21.19 -31.40
C GLN A 641 -23.38 -22.15 -30.30
N ARG A 642 -23.00 -23.43 -30.41
CA ARG A 642 -23.20 -24.37 -29.31
C ARG A 642 -22.26 -24.02 -28.14
N PRO A 643 -22.76 -23.98 -26.89
CA PRO A 643 -21.91 -23.76 -25.72
C PRO A 643 -20.80 -24.80 -25.59
N PHE A 644 -19.62 -24.37 -25.14
CA PHE A 644 -18.57 -25.32 -24.73
C PHE A 644 -19.02 -26.14 -23.51
N GLY A 645 -18.75 -27.46 -23.52
CA GLY A 645 -19.10 -28.36 -22.41
C GLY A 645 -20.56 -28.85 -22.46
N SER A 646 -21.20 -28.71 -23.63
CA SER A 646 -22.50 -29.34 -23.88
C SER A 646 -22.36 -30.87 -23.97
N ALA A 647 -23.41 -31.63 -23.65
CA ALA A 647 -23.39 -33.11 -23.57
C ALA A 647 -22.95 -33.86 -24.85
N LEU A 648 -22.71 -33.15 -25.95
CA LEU A 648 -22.22 -33.69 -27.23
C LEU A 648 -20.71 -33.47 -27.44
N ASP A 649 -20.01 -32.73 -26.57
CA ASP A 649 -18.56 -32.56 -26.63
C ASP A 649 -17.80 -33.74 -25.97
N THR A 650 -18.51 -34.72 -25.38
CA THR A 650 -17.98 -35.93 -24.73
C THR A 650 -18.19 -37.23 -25.53
N MET A 651 -18.67 -37.14 -26.77
CA MET A 651 -18.62 -38.22 -27.77
C MET A 651 -17.53 -37.90 -28.80
#